data_AF-A2DNH6-F1
#
_entry.id   AF-A2DNH6-F1
#
_cell.length_a   1.000
_cell.length_b   1.000
_cell.length_c   1.000
_cell.angle_alpha   90.00
_cell.angle_beta   90.00
_cell.angle_gamma   90.00
#
_symmetry.space_group_name_H-M   'P 1'
#
loop_
_entity.id
_entity.type
_entity.pdbx_description
1 polymer ?
#
loop_
_entity_poly.entity_id
_entity_poly.type
_entity_poly.pdbx_seq_one_letter_code
_entity_poly.pdbx_strand_id
1 'polypeptide(L)'
;MLNKCLADTCENATNIKNDYCAEIGKHKTAKTKYRDDSFLPNTPYKPVDKPIFSGAVWERAEKIYEQYTNTEIKNSEIHRGLLKDDALIAVLSVMMTENKKIMQWFETPLELTTGIICVKIPFRSQIAHVVVDSKVPKADGKHLLSKPSRGGFPWSAYIEKALAKLLGSFRAVEKLTVKELLYSIFNYTSRTIVSSNLDNRIFEDVSTLIKQNTQAFCIVGNCKDANDVGFNQENVFLVNSITCQNKEYYALLYNPGGKRRFVSTFEERLDRWKGEAKFPKVKDDAFVIRSAAIQKYTQYILLASPTIKSQNESNISTEIKEGELLPEKSFKLKSDKFANISFIVECSESIPHDVIILENDRLKTHIVTGDSIEFFTVRTDPEKQYTLFFMAEKACKINANFNAESAFTVQEENFVNNPLQKIGYGYLTSSKHDGRTPQAPSNIGHIQQWRLKVSEPCKLNFRVINKTYCDAKHFFFIAQTGGEKLRTCGEFFYQEHCIEGNELDGEWSVDITDVSKDYVFGCYRNACSVTTFYDFEIIAEKPIEFTKIPDIEPSMNVASINDKIPNSKNDNRSPVAGNHGLTRLRQWTLNVNEDGKVFVEFEHNDGCQHSVCIQRGSKRMNHFGLEEHWLFASDMKYDVFEFDAKKGLYTVAVIRSYMKASSEFKVNFYSKVDLSIKQAPSLSTEKAHLFSKDVRFETGDGAGFFPMEDQTPPAKQYYLVMPEPQMLIGNIEITNQNPDGLYCVYIEKNGGRKLTTSNPDHLSEHAIVSGQTIKEWFNFDVECDPEVGTVLTFAVTRKGPGKRATISVRFYSQKALAILPATEDLTEEQIAEAIKRAREEEQIISATTSLKRIPNTLSSKDVTIDNSTESQNQTGTQNGTQNAGDKSGQSQANPNGQENQQKSTCCLLL
;
A
#
# COMPACT_ATOMS: atom_id res chain seq x y z
N MET A 1 9.76 -18.55 -30.35
CA MET A 1 11.22 -18.51 -30.61
C MET A 1 11.97 -19.59 -29.82
N LEU A 2 11.76 -19.69 -28.50
CA LEU A 2 12.41 -20.69 -27.63
C LEU A 2 12.24 -22.15 -28.12
N ASN A 3 10.99 -22.57 -28.40
CA ASN A 3 10.71 -23.94 -28.88
C ASN A 3 11.38 -24.27 -30.22
N LYS A 4 11.53 -23.28 -31.12
CA LYS A 4 12.25 -23.47 -32.38
C LYS A 4 13.75 -23.63 -32.13
N CYS A 5 14.34 -22.78 -31.28
CA CYS A 5 15.74 -22.89 -30.93
C CYS A 5 16.06 -24.24 -30.28
N LEU A 6 15.16 -24.72 -29.42
CA LEU A 6 15.29 -26.02 -28.75
C LEU A 6 15.25 -27.18 -29.72
N ALA A 7 14.27 -27.21 -30.63
CA ALA A 7 14.19 -28.24 -31.66
C ALA A 7 15.50 -28.32 -32.46
N ASP A 8 16.01 -27.18 -32.92
CA ASP A 8 17.25 -27.10 -33.71
C ASP A 8 18.49 -27.59 -32.92
N THR A 9 18.59 -27.26 -31.62
CA THR A 9 19.71 -27.69 -30.75
C THR A 9 19.62 -29.14 -30.28
N CYS A 10 18.42 -29.67 -30.06
CA CYS A 10 18.24 -31.01 -29.51
C CYS A 10 18.26 -32.09 -30.58
N GLU A 11 17.69 -31.85 -31.77
CA GLU A 11 17.71 -32.81 -32.89
C GLU A 11 19.12 -33.05 -33.44
N ASN A 12 20.05 -32.12 -33.23
CA ASN A 12 21.43 -32.19 -33.72
C ASN A 12 22.48 -32.59 -32.67
N ALA A 13 22.09 -33.07 -31.49
CA ALA A 13 23.02 -33.35 -30.39
C ALA A 13 24.23 -34.23 -30.79
N THR A 14 24.00 -35.28 -31.59
CA THR A 14 25.07 -36.17 -32.09
C THR A 14 26.02 -35.44 -33.04
N ASN A 15 25.50 -34.59 -33.92
CA ASN A 15 26.31 -33.80 -34.85
C ASN A 15 27.16 -32.79 -34.08
N ILE A 16 26.58 -32.08 -33.12
CA ILE A 16 27.27 -31.10 -32.27
C ILE A 16 28.41 -31.76 -31.48
N LYS A 17 28.20 -32.98 -30.98
CA LYS A 17 29.27 -33.73 -30.28
C LYS A 17 30.44 -34.06 -31.21
N ASN A 18 30.16 -34.54 -32.42
CA ASN A 18 31.21 -34.85 -33.39
C ASN A 18 31.97 -33.58 -33.81
N ASP A 19 31.24 -32.49 -34.04
CA ASP A 19 31.78 -31.19 -34.38
C ASP A 19 32.65 -30.62 -33.25
N TYR A 20 32.22 -30.77 -31.99
CA TYR A 20 32.99 -30.36 -30.82
C TYR A 20 34.34 -31.09 -30.73
N CYS A 21 34.35 -32.42 -30.89
CA CYS A 21 35.58 -33.20 -30.91
C CYS A 21 36.51 -32.82 -32.08
N ALA A 22 35.93 -32.59 -33.27
CA ALA A 22 36.69 -32.16 -34.45
C ALA A 22 37.31 -30.78 -34.25
N GLU A 23 36.57 -29.82 -33.68
CA GLU A 23 37.05 -28.47 -33.38
C GLU A 23 38.16 -28.48 -32.31
N ILE A 24 38.08 -29.35 -31.29
CA ILE A 24 39.20 -29.58 -30.36
C ILE A 24 40.45 -30.01 -31.13
N GLY A 25 40.34 -31.04 -31.97
CA GLY A 25 41.47 -31.56 -32.75
C GLY A 25 42.11 -30.51 -33.64
N LYS A 26 41.28 -29.72 -34.33
CA LYS A 26 41.68 -28.59 -35.18
C LYS A 26 42.44 -27.52 -34.41
N HIS A 27 41.88 -27.02 -33.30
CA HIS A 27 42.51 -25.96 -32.50
C HIS A 27 43.76 -26.44 -31.77
N LYS A 28 43.79 -27.69 -31.32
CA LYS A 28 44.97 -28.31 -30.71
C LYS A 28 46.13 -28.43 -31.70
N THR A 29 45.86 -28.89 -32.92
CA THR A 29 46.87 -29.00 -34.00
C THR A 29 47.39 -27.64 -34.43
N ALA A 30 46.49 -26.67 -34.60
CA ALA A 30 46.84 -25.31 -35.02
C ALA A 30 47.46 -24.46 -33.89
N LYS A 31 47.49 -24.94 -32.64
CA LYS A 31 47.87 -24.15 -31.44
C LYS A 31 47.09 -22.83 -31.34
N THR A 32 45.84 -22.85 -31.77
CA THR A 32 44.93 -21.69 -31.70
C THR A 32 43.88 -21.94 -30.63
N LYS A 33 43.14 -20.88 -30.29
CA LYS A 33 42.03 -20.96 -29.35
C LYS A 33 40.71 -20.82 -30.09
N TYR A 34 39.71 -21.62 -29.71
CA TYR A 34 38.37 -21.52 -30.24
C TYR A 34 37.77 -20.14 -29.98
N ARG A 35 36.95 -19.72 -30.94
CA ARG A 35 36.19 -18.47 -30.94
C ARG A 35 34.76 -18.83 -31.31
N ASP A 36 33.83 -18.54 -30.42
CA ASP A 36 32.41 -18.78 -30.70
C ASP A 36 31.85 -17.62 -31.51
N ASP A 37 31.87 -17.72 -32.83
CA ASP A 37 31.37 -16.65 -33.71
C ASP A 37 29.84 -16.47 -33.65
N SER A 38 29.12 -17.38 -32.98
CA SER A 38 27.66 -17.34 -32.84
C SER A 38 27.18 -16.69 -31.54
N PHE A 39 28.09 -16.34 -30.62
CA PHE A 39 27.72 -15.76 -29.33
C PHE A 39 28.72 -14.72 -28.80
N LEU A 40 28.35 -14.07 -27.69
CA LEU A 40 29.19 -13.04 -27.08
C LEU A 40 30.53 -13.63 -26.61
N PRO A 41 31.64 -12.91 -26.81
CA PRO A 41 31.72 -11.51 -27.28
C PRO A 41 31.88 -11.32 -28.78
N ASN A 42 31.82 -12.38 -29.58
CA ASN A 42 32.20 -12.30 -31.00
C ASN A 42 31.02 -11.86 -31.89
N THR A 43 29.81 -11.87 -31.36
CA THR A 43 28.64 -11.22 -31.96
C THR A 43 28.43 -9.81 -31.41
N PRO A 44 27.78 -8.90 -32.18
CA PRO A 44 27.34 -7.61 -31.64
C PRO A 44 26.41 -7.80 -30.44
N TYR A 45 26.55 -6.94 -29.43
CA TYR A 45 25.63 -6.92 -28.30
C TYR A 45 24.19 -6.70 -28.78
N LYS A 46 23.28 -7.58 -28.36
CA LYS A 46 21.85 -7.31 -28.51
C LYS A 46 21.51 -6.07 -27.68
N PRO A 47 20.55 -5.23 -28.12
CA PRO A 47 20.16 -4.04 -27.37
C PRO A 47 19.82 -4.32 -25.90
N VAL A 48 19.25 -5.49 -25.61
CA VAL A 48 18.90 -5.94 -24.25
C VAL A 48 20.09 -6.27 -23.35
N ASP A 49 21.22 -6.70 -23.92
CA ASP A 49 22.44 -7.08 -23.18
C ASP A 49 23.44 -5.91 -23.07
N LYS A 50 23.31 -4.89 -23.93
CA LYS A 50 24.22 -3.74 -23.98
C LYS A 50 24.40 -3.05 -22.61
N PRO A 51 23.37 -2.82 -21.79
CA PRO A 51 23.55 -2.22 -20.47
C PRO A 51 24.38 -3.08 -19.51
N ILE A 52 24.28 -4.42 -19.62
CA ILE A 52 24.97 -5.37 -18.75
C ILE A 52 26.48 -5.37 -19.03
N PHE A 53 26.85 -5.30 -20.31
CA PHE A 53 28.23 -5.47 -20.77
C PHE A 53 28.91 -4.17 -21.23
N SER A 54 28.33 -3.01 -20.93
CA SER A 54 28.95 -1.72 -21.21
C SER A 54 30.26 -1.60 -20.43
N GLY A 55 31.39 -1.47 -21.14
CA GLY A 55 32.73 -1.45 -20.54
C GLY A 55 33.27 -2.82 -20.13
N ALA A 56 32.59 -3.92 -20.48
CA ALA A 56 33.06 -5.26 -20.15
C ALA A 56 34.28 -5.66 -21.01
N VAL A 57 35.32 -6.15 -20.35
CA VAL A 57 36.48 -6.79 -20.98
C VAL A 57 36.29 -8.31 -20.91
N TRP A 58 36.35 -8.97 -22.07
CA TRP A 58 36.20 -10.42 -22.16
C TRP A 58 37.55 -11.11 -22.14
N GLU A 59 37.85 -11.77 -21.04
CA GLU A 59 39.11 -12.46 -20.80
C GLU A 59 38.91 -13.97 -20.80
N ARG A 60 39.93 -14.71 -21.26
CA ARG A 60 39.88 -16.17 -21.22
C ARG A 60 40.01 -16.66 -19.79
N ALA A 61 39.09 -17.54 -19.36
CA ALA A 61 39.06 -18.07 -18.01
C ALA A 61 40.38 -18.76 -17.60
N GLU A 62 41.08 -19.42 -18.52
CA GLU A 62 42.39 -20.02 -18.25
C GLU A 62 43.50 -19.01 -17.92
N LYS A 63 43.30 -17.71 -18.21
CA LYS A 63 44.20 -16.64 -17.77
C LYS A 63 43.83 -16.10 -16.38
N ILE A 64 42.59 -16.33 -15.95
CA ILE A 64 42.04 -15.75 -14.72
C ILE A 64 42.14 -16.73 -13.55
N TYR A 65 41.96 -18.02 -13.81
CA TYR A 65 41.90 -19.06 -12.77
C TYR A 65 43.12 -19.97 -12.88
N GLU A 66 44.00 -19.94 -11.88
CA GLU A 66 45.27 -20.67 -11.87
C GLU A 66 45.09 -22.20 -11.77
N GLN A 67 44.02 -22.67 -11.11
CA GLN A 67 43.77 -24.10 -10.85
C GLN A 67 42.79 -24.74 -11.85
N TYR A 68 42.70 -24.21 -13.09
CA TYR A 68 41.75 -24.67 -14.10
C TYR A 68 41.93 -26.14 -14.52
N THR A 69 43.08 -26.75 -14.22
CA THR A 69 43.38 -28.16 -14.52
C THR A 69 42.87 -29.14 -13.47
N ASN A 70 42.52 -28.68 -12.26
CA ASN A 70 41.93 -29.54 -11.24
C ASN A 70 40.40 -29.52 -11.40
N THR A 71 39.85 -30.58 -11.96
CA THR A 71 38.40 -30.73 -12.16
C THR A 71 37.66 -31.14 -10.89
N GLU A 72 38.34 -31.22 -9.74
CA GLU A 72 37.69 -31.44 -8.46
C GLU A 72 36.95 -30.17 -8.03
N ILE A 73 35.64 -30.16 -8.26
CA ILE A 73 34.75 -29.12 -7.79
C ILE A 73 34.60 -29.29 -6.27
N LYS A 74 34.76 -28.20 -5.51
CA LYS A 74 34.51 -28.18 -4.06
C LYS A 74 33.13 -27.61 -3.76
N ASN A 75 32.48 -28.12 -2.71
CA ASN A 75 31.12 -27.71 -2.29
C ASN A 75 31.01 -26.23 -1.82
N SER A 76 31.95 -25.33 -2.10
CA SER A 76 31.95 -23.93 -1.66
C SER A 76 32.41 -22.96 -2.75
N GLU A 77 32.12 -23.30 -4.02
CA GLU A 77 32.73 -22.67 -5.19
C GLU A 77 31.73 -21.91 -6.09
N ILE A 78 30.55 -21.54 -5.61
CA ILE A 78 29.71 -20.61 -6.36
C ILE A 78 29.54 -19.31 -5.58
N HIS A 79 30.04 -18.23 -6.15
CA HIS A 79 29.71 -16.87 -5.75
C HIS A 79 29.06 -16.17 -6.93
N ARG A 80 28.01 -15.38 -6.64
CA ARG A 80 27.37 -14.55 -7.66
C ARG A 80 28.33 -13.54 -8.29
N GLY A 81 28.07 -13.25 -9.56
CA GLY A 81 28.71 -12.18 -10.31
C GLY A 81 28.07 -10.82 -10.02
N LEU A 82 28.15 -9.92 -10.99
CA LEU A 82 27.38 -8.67 -11.01
C LEU A 82 26.07 -8.78 -11.82
N LEU A 83 25.88 -9.87 -12.57
CA LEU A 83 24.60 -10.20 -13.20
C LEU A 83 23.54 -10.42 -12.11
N LYS A 84 22.30 -10.00 -12.36
CA LYS A 84 21.18 -10.17 -11.42
C LYS A 84 20.50 -11.53 -11.64
N ASP A 85 21.25 -12.60 -11.46
CA ASP A 85 20.81 -13.97 -11.72
C ASP A 85 20.74 -14.82 -10.44
N ASP A 86 20.40 -14.20 -9.30
CA ASP A 86 20.34 -14.87 -7.98
C ASP A 86 19.48 -16.15 -8.03
N ALA A 87 18.44 -16.21 -8.86
CA ALA A 87 17.64 -17.41 -9.09
C ALA A 87 18.46 -18.56 -9.73
N LEU A 88 19.26 -18.28 -10.76
CA LEU A 88 20.15 -19.27 -11.37
C LEU A 88 21.20 -19.74 -10.38
N ILE A 89 21.84 -18.83 -9.65
CA ILE A 89 22.87 -19.21 -8.67
C ILE A 89 22.28 -20.06 -7.54
N ALA A 90 21.07 -19.72 -7.06
CA ALA A 90 20.34 -20.54 -6.10
C ALA A 90 20.07 -21.95 -6.65
N VAL A 91 19.60 -22.06 -7.89
CA VAL A 91 19.31 -23.35 -8.53
C VAL A 91 20.59 -24.16 -8.78
N LEU A 92 21.67 -23.54 -9.24
CA LEU A 92 22.98 -24.20 -9.40
C LEU A 92 23.58 -24.63 -8.06
N SER A 93 23.23 -23.98 -6.94
CA SER A 93 23.67 -24.40 -5.61
C SER A 93 23.14 -25.78 -5.21
N VAL A 94 22.01 -26.22 -5.77
CA VAL A 94 21.53 -27.61 -5.62
C VAL A 94 22.56 -28.59 -6.16
N MET A 95 23.21 -28.30 -7.29
CA MET A 95 24.23 -29.18 -7.87
C MET A 95 25.47 -29.34 -6.99
N MET A 96 25.75 -28.37 -6.12
CA MET A 96 26.88 -28.44 -5.18
C MET A 96 26.67 -29.49 -4.09
N THR A 97 25.46 -30.01 -3.94
CA THR A 97 25.20 -31.16 -3.08
C THR A 97 25.66 -32.47 -3.75
N GLU A 98 25.91 -32.45 -5.08
CA GLU A 98 26.23 -33.61 -5.91
C GLU A 98 27.39 -33.33 -6.89
N ASN A 99 28.54 -32.87 -6.40
CA ASN A 99 29.66 -32.41 -7.26
C ASN A 99 30.05 -33.36 -8.41
N LYS A 100 29.94 -34.68 -8.21
CA LYS A 100 30.22 -35.69 -9.25
C LYS A 100 29.32 -35.52 -10.48
N LYS A 101 28.09 -35.02 -10.31
CA LYS A 101 27.13 -34.79 -11.39
C LYS A 101 27.41 -33.51 -12.17
N ILE A 102 28.08 -32.52 -11.57
CA ILE A 102 28.42 -31.27 -12.30
C ILE A 102 29.29 -31.59 -13.52
N MET A 103 30.29 -32.47 -13.37
CA MET A 103 31.13 -32.86 -14.51
C MET A 103 30.37 -33.64 -15.59
N GLN A 104 29.22 -34.25 -15.28
CA GLN A 104 28.36 -34.90 -16.27
C GLN A 104 27.68 -33.89 -17.20
N TRP A 105 27.64 -32.61 -16.83
CA TRP A 105 27.13 -31.52 -17.68
C TRP A 105 28.18 -30.97 -18.64
N PHE A 106 29.39 -31.52 -18.66
CA PHE A 106 30.40 -31.15 -19.64
C PHE A 106 30.66 -32.33 -20.57
N GLU A 107 30.80 -32.06 -21.86
CA GLU A 107 31.19 -33.09 -22.84
C GLU A 107 32.68 -33.41 -22.69
N THR A 108 33.02 -34.70 -22.76
CA THR A 108 34.40 -35.17 -22.69
C THR A 108 34.98 -35.40 -24.09
N PRO A 109 36.24 -35.02 -24.36
CA PRO A 109 37.22 -34.46 -23.42
C PRO A 109 36.98 -32.97 -23.10
N LEU A 110 37.29 -32.58 -21.86
CA LEU A 110 37.29 -31.17 -21.43
C LEU A 110 38.68 -30.58 -21.66
N GLU A 111 38.93 -30.01 -22.84
CA GLU A 111 40.25 -29.46 -23.24
C GLU A 111 40.29 -27.93 -23.20
N LEU A 112 40.31 -27.38 -21.98
CA LEU A 112 40.34 -25.94 -21.74
C LEU A 112 41.55 -25.23 -22.39
N THR A 113 42.63 -25.97 -22.68
CA THR A 113 43.80 -25.45 -23.40
C THR A 113 43.46 -24.98 -24.82
N THR A 114 42.39 -25.48 -25.42
CA THR A 114 41.89 -25.02 -26.73
C THR A 114 40.86 -23.90 -26.59
N GLY A 115 40.39 -23.59 -25.38
CA GLY A 115 39.41 -22.53 -25.11
C GLY A 115 38.00 -22.81 -25.63
N ILE A 116 37.68 -24.06 -25.97
CA ILE A 116 36.34 -24.55 -26.33
C ILE A 116 35.75 -25.36 -25.18
N ILE A 117 34.45 -25.22 -24.96
CA ILE A 117 33.71 -25.92 -23.90
C ILE A 117 32.35 -26.31 -24.45
N CYS A 118 31.95 -27.56 -24.27
CA CYS A 118 30.59 -28.00 -24.57
C CYS A 118 29.87 -28.35 -23.27
N VAL A 119 28.79 -27.63 -22.99
CA VAL A 119 27.91 -27.85 -21.84
C VAL A 119 26.69 -28.64 -22.29
N LYS A 120 26.44 -29.77 -21.64
CA LYS A 120 25.19 -30.54 -21.71
C LYS A 120 24.21 -29.96 -20.71
N ILE A 121 23.28 -29.16 -21.20
CA ILE A 121 22.21 -28.58 -20.39
C ILE A 121 20.99 -29.50 -20.56
N PRO A 122 20.54 -30.22 -19.53
CA PRO A 122 19.19 -30.75 -19.55
C PRO A 122 18.26 -29.54 -19.68
N PHE A 123 17.45 -29.45 -20.73
CA PHE A 123 16.53 -28.35 -20.96
C PHE A 123 15.18 -28.93 -21.34
N ARG A 124 14.18 -28.78 -20.46
CA ARG A 124 12.80 -29.27 -20.67
C ARG A 124 12.76 -30.75 -21.09
N SER A 125 13.38 -31.60 -20.29
CA SER A 125 13.49 -33.06 -20.50
C SER A 125 14.33 -33.52 -21.70
N GLN A 126 14.94 -32.60 -22.46
CA GLN A 126 15.90 -32.90 -23.53
C GLN A 126 17.32 -32.53 -23.10
N ILE A 127 18.36 -33.04 -23.76
CA ILE A 127 19.75 -32.64 -23.48
C ILE A 127 20.24 -31.75 -24.62
N ALA A 128 20.38 -30.46 -24.34
CA ALA A 128 20.96 -29.49 -25.27
C ALA A 128 22.49 -29.47 -25.13
N HIS A 129 23.19 -29.75 -26.23
CA HIS A 129 24.64 -29.61 -26.30
C HIS A 129 24.99 -28.20 -26.77
N VAL A 130 25.58 -27.40 -25.89
CA VAL A 130 25.87 -25.99 -26.17
C VAL A 130 27.37 -25.74 -26.12
N VAL A 131 27.95 -25.48 -27.28
CA VAL A 131 29.37 -25.13 -27.43
C VAL A 131 29.56 -23.63 -27.21
N VAL A 132 30.49 -23.26 -26.34
CA VAL A 132 30.88 -21.86 -26.05
C VAL A 132 32.41 -21.73 -25.99
N ASP A 133 32.92 -20.52 -26.20
CA ASP A 133 34.33 -20.22 -25.91
C ASP A 133 34.57 -19.95 -24.42
N SER A 134 35.84 -20.07 -23.99
CA SER A 134 36.26 -19.90 -22.59
C SER A 134 36.31 -18.44 -22.11
N LYS A 135 35.88 -17.46 -22.92
CA LYS A 135 35.91 -16.05 -22.50
C LYS A 135 34.82 -15.76 -21.48
N VAL A 136 35.19 -15.14 -20.37
CA VAL A 136 34.27 -14.63 -19.34
C VAL A 136 34.43 -13.11 -19.20
N PRO A 137 33.34 -12.37 -19.00
CA PRO A 137 33.37 -10.92 -18.94
C PRO A 137 33.72 -10.39 -17.53
N LYS A 138 34.50 -9.31 -17.50
CA LYS A 138 34.79 -8.50 -16.31
C LYS A 138 34.48 -7.03 -16.57
N ALA A 139 33.97 -6.33 -15.57
CA ALA A 139 33.86 -4.88 -15.56
C ALA A 139 34.50 -4.35 -14.26
N ASP A 140 35.35 -3.34 -14.37
CA ASP A 140 36.04 -2.72 -13.22
C ASP A 140 36.77 -3.74 -12.32
N GLY A 141 37.41 -4.74 -12.94
CA GLY A 141 38.10 -5.84 -12.24
C GLY A 141 37.18 -6.84 -11.54
N LYS A 142 35.86 -6.67 -11.60
CA LYS A 142 34.87 -7.60 -11.03
C LYS A 142 34.32 -8.51 -12.12
N HIS A 143 34.03 -9.75 -11.76
CA HIS A 143 33.40 -10.70 -12.66
C HIS A 143 31.93 -10.36 -12.83
N LEU A 144 31.45 -10.32 -14.07
CA LEU A 144 30.03 -10.12 -14.33
C LEU A 144 29.23 -11.41 -14.13
N LEU A 145 29.77 -12.56 -14.52
CA LEU A 145 29.15 -13.87 -14.32
C LEU A 145 29.54 -14.47 -12.96
N SER A 146 28.87 -15.55 -12.59
CA SER A 146 29.23 -16.37 -11.43
C SER A 146 30.68 -16.83 -11.45
N LYS A 147 31.27 -17.05 -10.27
CA LYS A 147 32.69 -17.38 -10.14
C LYS A 147 32.98 -18.29 -8.94
N PRO A 148 34.10 -19.03 -8.98
CA PRO A 148 34.60 -19.75 -7.83
C PRO A 148 35.14 -18.82 -6.75
N SER A 149 34.95 -19.23 -5.50
CA SER A 149 35.40 -18.47 -4.32
C SER A 149 36.94 -18.45 -4.17
N ARG A 150 37.64 -19.48 -4.66
CA ARG A 150 39.09 -19.68 -4.46
C ARG A 150 39.85 -20.11 -5.72
N GLY A 151 39.63 -19.43 -6.86
CA GLY A 151 40.47 -19.63 -8.06
C GLY A 151 40.34 -21.00 -8.75
N GLY A 152 39.26 -21.74 -8.46
CA GLY A 152 39.00 -23.08 -9.00
C GLY A 152 38.41 -23.09 -10.42
N PHE A 153 37.90 -24.25 -10.84
CA PHE A 153 37.24 -24.42 -12.14
C PHE A 153 35.93 -23.61 -12.18
N PRO A 154 35.77 -22.62 -13.09
CA PRO A 154 34.60 -21.73 -13.12
C PRO A 154 33.40 -22.37 -13.83
N TRP A 155 33.01 -23.56 -13.39
CA TRP A 155 31.96 -24.37 -14.03
C TRP A 155 30.62 -23.62 -14.14
N SER A 156 30.23 -22.87 -13.11
CA SER A 156 28.97 -22.14 -13.08
C SER A 156 28.92 -21.05 -14.15
N ALA A 157 30.03 -20.35 -14.38
CA ALA A 157 30.14 -19.31 -15.40
C ALA A 157 29.93 -19.87 -16.82
N TYR A 158 30.42 -21.09 -17.05
CA TYR A 158 30.22 -21.77 -18.34
C TYR A 158 28.79 -22.24 -18.53
N ILE A 159 28.15 -22.77 -17.48
CA ILE A 159 26.73 -23.14 -17.53
C ILE A 159 25.88 -21.89 -17.77
N GLU A 160 26.12 -20.81 -17.02
CA GLU A 160 25.43 -19.52 -17.17
C GLU A 160 25.57 -18.97 -18.59
N LYS A 161 26.79 -18.98 -19.16
CA LYS A 161 27.05 -18.55 -20.54
C LYS A 161 26.39 -19.46 -21.58
N ALA A 162 26.46 -20.77 -21.40
CA ALA A 162 25.83 -21.74 -22.30
C ALA A 162 24.30 -21.62 -22.26
N LEU A 163 23.73 -21.43 -21.07
CA LEU A 163 22.30 -21.17 -20.90
C LEU A 163 21.91 -19.85 -21.55
N ALA A 164 22.68 -18.78 -21.37
CA ALA A 164 22.46 -17.50 -22.05
C ALA A 164 22.50 -17.64 -23.58
N LYS A 165 23.39 -18.50 -24.11
CA LYS A 165 23.42 -18.82 -25.55
C LYS A 165 22.16 -19.56 -25.99
N LEU A 166 21.75 -20.57 -25.23
CA LEU A 166 20.53 -21.36 -25.50
C LEU A 166 19.26 -20.49 -25.48
N LEU A 167 19.18 -19.55 -24.54
CA LEU A 167 18.07 -18.58 -24.43
C LEU A 167 18.26 -17.35 -25.33
N GLY A 168 19.41 -17.23 -25.99
CA GLY A 168 19.78 -16.18 -26.93
C GLY A 168 20.29 -14.86 -26.32
N SER A 169 20.27 -14.66 -25.00
CA SER A 169 20.84 -13.46 -24.34
C SER A 169 21.08 -13.71 -22.85
N PHE A 170 21.98 -12.95 -22.22
CA PHE A 170 22.15 -13.00 -20.76
C PHE A 170 20.95 -12.39 -20.03
N ARG A 171 20.35 -11.34 -20.61
CA ARG A 171 19.12 -10.74 -20.07
C ARG A 171 17.95 -11.72 -20.02
N ALA A 172 17.91 -12.74 -20.89
CA ALA A 172 16.90 -13.80 -20.81
C ALA A 172 17.10 -14.70 -19.59
N VAL A 173 18.36 -14.97 -19.19
CA VAL A 173 18.66 -15.72 -17.96
C VAL A 173 18.21 -14.97 -16.72
N GLU A 174 18.49 -13.66 -16.64
CA GLU A 174 18.06 -12.80 -15.50
C GLU A 174 16.55 -12.77 -15.29
N LYS A 175 15.77 -13.05 -16.34
CA LYS A 175 14.30 -13.04 -16.28
C LYS A 175 13.70 -14.36 -15.83
N LEU A 176 14.49 -15.45 -15.79
CA LEU A 176 13.97 -16.74 -15.40
C LEU A 176 13.73 -16.81 -13.89
N THR A 177 12.58 -17.35 -13.50
CA THR A 177 12.26 -17.62 -12.11
C THR A 177 12.95 -18.91 -11.63
N VAL A 178 13.05 -19.08 -10.31
CA VAL A 178 13.60 -20.31 -9.69
C VAL A 178 12.84 -21.54 -10.20
N LYS A 179 11.53 -21.44 -10.33
CA LYS A 179 10.62 -22.48 -10.81
C LYS A 179 10.90 -22.86 -12.27
N GLU A 180 11.02 -21.87 -13.15
CA GLU A 180 11.35 -22.09 -14.55
C GLU A 180 12.73 -22.73 -14.71
N LEU A 181 13.71 -22.32 -13.90
CA LEU A 181 15.06 -22.88 -13.89
C LEU A 181 15.09 -24.32 -13.38
N LEU A 182 14.41 -24.61 -12.27
CA LEU A 182 14.30 -25.97 -11.72
C LEU A 182 13.65 -26.93 -12.72
N TYR A 183 12.57 -26.49 -13.36
CA TYR A 183 11.92 -27.29 -14.38
C TYR A 183 12.78 -27.45 -15.62
N SER A 184 13.28 -26.34 -16.17
CA SER A 184 14.04 -26.37 -17.40
C SER A 184 15.29 -27.22 -17.21
N ILE A 185 16.04 -27.01 -16.13
CA ILE A 185 17.39 -27.54 -15.98
C ILE A 185 17.46 -28.87 -15.22
N PHE A 186 16.54 -29.11 -14.27
CA PHE A 186 16.53 -30.34 -13.48
C PHE A 186 15.35 -31.25 -13.81
N ASN A 187 14.39 -30.79 -14.62
CA ASN A 187 13.08 -31.43 -14.76
C ASN A 187 12.47 -31.70 -13.39
N TYR A 188 12.43 -30.66 -12.55
CA TYR A 188 11.77 -30.70 -11.25
C TYR A 188 10.42 -29.99 -11.38
N THR A 189 9.38 -30.59 -10.79
CA THR A 189 8.14 -29.87 -10.52
C THR A 189 8.28 -29.14 -9.20
N SER A 190 7.57 -28.03 -9.04
CA SER A 190 7.64 -27.26 -7.80
C SER A 190 6.28 -26.88 -7.25
N ARG A 191 6.15 -26.75 -5.94
CA ARG A 191 4.97 -26.26 -5.25
C ARG A 191 5.32 -25.02 -4.45
N THR A 192 4.54 -23.96 -4.61
CA THR A 192 4.69 -22.73 -3.85
C THR A 192 3.80 -22.76 -2.61
N ILE A 193 4.36 -22.37 -1.46
CA ILE A 193 3.64 -22.20 -0.20
C ILE A 193 3.80 -20.74 0.22
N VAL A 194 2.71 -19.97 0.18
CA VAL A 194 2.71 -18.56 0.60
C VAL A 194 3.10 -18.46 2.07
N SER A 195 4.01 -17.54 2.40
CA SER A 195 4.59 -17.45 3.73
C SER A 195 3.57 -17.13 4.83
N SER A 196 2.47 -16.44 4.49
CA SER A 196 1.34 -16.18 5.41
C SER A 196 0.62 -17.45 5.84
N ASN A 197 0.72 -18.53 5.07
CA ASN A 197 0.04 -19.79 5.36
C ASN A 197 0.91 -20.73 6.18
N LEU A 198 2.20 -20.45 6.33
CA LEU A 198 3.12 -21.31 7.07
C LEU A 198 2.71 -21.36 8.53
N ASP A 199 2.43 -22.56 9.03
CA ASP A 199 2.29 -22.84 10.45
C ASP A 199 3.28 -23.95 10.88
N ASN A 200 3.25 -24.30 12.15
CA ASN A 200 4.12 -25.35 12.69
C ASN A 200 3.91 -26.72 12.03
N ARG A 201 2.72 -27.04 11.52
CA ARG A 201 2.45 -28.30 10.81
C ARG A 201 3.06 -28.25 9.41
N ILE A 202 2.90 -27.14 8.69
CA ILE A 202 3.49 -26.97 7.37
C ILE A 202 5.02 -26.99 7.45
N PHE A 203 5.64 -26.40 8.48
CA PHE A 203 7.10 -26.52 8.66
C PHE A 203 7.55 -27.97 8.92
N GLU A 204 6.73 -28.78 9.59
CA GLU A 204 6.98 -30.22 9.79
C GLU A 204 6.91 -30.98 8.47
N ASP A 205 5.90 -30.69 7.64
CA ASP A 205 5.73 -31.27 6.31
C ASP A 205 6.90 -30.89 5.39
N VAL A 206 7.28 -29.62 5.36
CA VAL A 206 8.45 -29.14 4.59
C VAL A 206 9.73 -29.84 5.07
N SER A 207 9.94 -29.96 6.39
CA SER A 207 11.10 -30.69 6.94
C SER A 207 11.12 -32.14 6.48
N THR A 208 9.97 -32.81 6.46
CA THR A 208 9.82 -34.19 6.00
C THR A 208 10.12 -34.32 4.51
N LEU A 209 9.60 -33.42 3.68
CA LEU A 209 9.87 -33.41 2.24
C LEU A 209 11.36 -33.16 1.93
N ILE A 210 12.02 -32.25 2.65
CA ILE A 210 13.47 -32.01 2.49
C ILE A 210 14.27 -33.29 2.78
N LYS A 211 13.90 -34.03 3.84
CA LYS A 211 14.54 -35.33 4.16
C LYS A 211 14.30 -36.39 3.08
N GLN A 212 13.23 -36.25 2.30
CA GLN A 212 12.90 -37.09 1.13
C GLN A 212 13.52 -36.56 -0.17
N ASN A 213 14.59 -35.76 -0.08
CA ASN A 213 15.34 -35.21 -1.22
C ASN A 213 14.57 -34.15 -2.04
N THR A 214 13.52 -33.55 -1.47
CA THR A 214 12.89 -32.34 -2.05
C THR A 214 13.77 -31.13 -1.76
N GLN A 215 14.05 -30.33 -2.78
CA GLN A 215 14.76 -29.06 -2.61
C GLN A 215 13.76 -28.01 -2.13
N ALA A 216 14.17 -27.15 -1.22
CA ALA A 216 13.30 -26.08 -0.73
C ALA A 216 14.02 -24.74 -0.85
N PHE A 217 13.31 -23.70 -1.27
CA PHE A 217 13.85 -22.36 -1.44
C PHE A 217 12.99 -21.35 -0.72
N CYS A 218 13.61 -20.37 -0.06
CA CYS A 218 12.94 -19.20 0.49
C CYS A 218 13.16 -18.01 -0.44
N ILE A 219 12.08 -17.39 -0.90
CA ILE A 219 12.13 -16.20 -1.77
C ILE A 219 11.73 -14.98 -0.95
N VAL A 220 12.61 -13.96 -0.90
CA VAL A 220 12.34 -12.72 -0.15
C VAL A 220 11.35 -11.84 -0.90
N GLY A 221 10.27 -11.47 -0.21
CA GLY A 221 9.25 -10.59 -0.77
C GLY A 221 9.66 -9.12 -0.78
N ASN A 222 8.82 -8.27 -1.39
CA ASN A 222 8.96 -6.82 -1.37
C ASN A 222 8.53 -6.24 0.00
N CYS A 223 9.27 -6.60 1.06
CA CYS A 223 9.07 -6.07 2.41
C CYS A 223 10.12 -5.00 2.69
N LYS A 224 9.70 -3.79 3.09
CA LYS A 224 10.62 -2.68 3.37
C LYS A 224 11.61 -3.06 4.49
N ASP A 225 11.13 -3.75 5.51
CA ASP A 225 11.92 -4.22 6.65
C ASP A 225 12.97 -5.28 6.29
N ALA A 226 12.84 -5.96 5.14
CA ALA A 226 13.76 -7.03 4.76
C ALA A 226 15.17 -6.50 4.51
N ASN A 227 15.29 -5.34 3.85
CA ASN A 227 16.58 -4.74 3.54
C ASN A 227 17.34 -4.34 4.83
N ASP A 228 16.63 -3.87 5.85
CA ASP A 228 17.21 -3.43 7.12
C ASP A 228 17.89 -4.57 7.89
N VAL A 229 17.42 -5.80 7.68
CA VAL A 229 18.00 -7.01 8.29
C VAL A 229 18.98 -7.75 7.38
N GLY A 230 19.23 -7.25 6.17
CA GLY A 230 20.15 -7.83 5.20
C GLY A 230 19.53 -8.80 4.19
N PHE A 231 18.20 -8.95 4.17
CA PHE A 231 17.47 -9.62 3.10
C PHE A 231 17.21 -8.62 1.97
N ASN A 232 17.98 -8.67 0.88
CA ASN A 232 17.55 -7.92 -0.30
C ASN A 232 16.28 -8.55 -0.85
N GLN A 233 15.41 -7.70 -1.37
CA GLN A 233 14.26 -8.12 -2.18
C GLN A 233 14.72 -9.03 -3.32
N GLU A 234 13.90 -10.02 -3.65
CA GLU A 234 14.14 -11.01 -4.71
C GLU A 234 15.32 -11.97 -4.47
N ASN A 235 16.03 -11.86 -3.34
CA ASN A 235 17.03 -12.86 -2.97
C ASN A 235 16.36 -14.23 -2.79
N VAL A 236 17.05 -15.25 -3.28
CA VAL A 236 16.65 -16.65 -3.17
C VAL A 236 17.64 -17.38 -2.28
N PHE A 237 17.13 -18.08 -1.27
CA PHE A 237 17.94 -18.88 -0.34
C PHE A 237 17.57 -20.34 -0.46
N LEU A 238 18.57 -21.23 -0.52
CA LEU A 238 18.34 -22.67 -0.44
C LEU A 238 18.11 -23.05 1.03
N VAL A 239 17.02 -23.75 1.31
CA VAL A 239 16.69 -24.29 2.64
C VAL A 239 17.33 -25.66 2.77
N ASN A 240 18.49 -25.72 3.42
CA ASN A 240 19.23 -26.97 3.57
C ASN A 240 18.54 -27.94 4.53
N SER A 241 17.94 -27.43 5.60
CA SER A 241 17.27 -28.25 6.61
C SER A 241 16.39 -27.42 7.51
N ILE A 242 15.35 -28.04 8.06
CA ILE A 242 14.48 -27.47 9.09
C ILE A 242 14.49 -28.38 10.32
N THR A 243 14.65 -27.80 11.51
CA THR A 243 14.60 -28.52 12.79
C THR A 243 13.60 -27.87 13.74
N CYS A 244 13.05 -28.66 14.67
CA CYS A 244 12.18 -28.17 15.74
C CYS A 244 12.92 -28.25 17.08
N GLN A 245 12.95 -27.14 17.82
CA GLN A 245 13.49 -27.05 19.17
C GLN A 245 12.57 -26.20 20.04
N ASN A 246 12.21 -26.68 21.24
CA ASN A 246 11.30 -25.98 22.15
C ASN A 246 9.96 -25.58 21.51
N LYS A 247 9.42 -26.42 20.61
CA LYS A 247 8.20 -26.17 19.81
C LYS A 247 8.30 -25.00 18.81
N GLU A 248 9.50 -24.50 18.56
CA GLU A 248 9.80 -23.52 17.51
C GLU A 248 10.58 -24.19 16.38
N TYR A 249 10.34 -23.75 15.15
CA TYR A 249 11.02 -24.23 13.97
C TYR A 249 12.15 -23.29 13.55
N TYR A 250 13.27 -23.88 13.13
CA TYR A 250 14.47 -23.19 12.69
C TYR A 250 14.88 -23.74 11.33
N ALA A 251 15.14 -22.87 10.35
CA ALA A 251 15.65 -23.25 9.05
C ALA A 251 17.11 -22.84 8.90
N LEU A 252 17.92 -23.76 8.39
CA LEU A 252 19.28 -23.49 7.93
C LEU A 252 19.20 -23.06 6.47
N LEU A 253 19.43 -21.77 6.22
CA LEU A 253 19.45 -21.19 4.89
C LEU A 253 20.88 -21.10 4.36
N TYR A 254 21.07 -21.38 3.08
CA TYR A 254 22.29 -21.13 2.33
C TYR A 254 22.10 -19.93 1.41
N ASN A 255 23.02 -18.98 1.48
CA ASN A 255 23.06 -17.80 0.62
C ASN A 255 23.93 -18.07 -0.61
N PRO A 256 23.34 -18.27 -1.80
CA PRO A 256 24.10 -18.47 -3.04
C PRO A 256 24.98 -17.26 -3.40
N GLY A 257 24.64 -16.07 -2.89
CA GLY A 257 25.43 -14.85 -3.06
C GLY A 257 26.70 -14.77 -2.19
N GLY A 258 26.95 -15.76 -1.33
CA GLY A 258 28.12 -15.84 -0.47
C GLY A 258 27.97 -15.11 0.88
N LYS A 259 29.11 -14.67 1.46
CA LYS A 259 29.23 -14.14 2.83
C LYS A 259 28.50 -12.81 3.04
N ARG A 260 27.18 -12.82 3.12
CA ARG A 260 26.42 -11.70 3.67
C ARG A 260 25.81 -12.12 4.99
N ARG A 261 26.16 -11.39 6.04
CA ARG A 261 25.62 -11.62 7.38
C ARG A 261 24.22 -11.05 7.44
N PHE A 262 23.27 -11.88 7.83
CA PHE A 262 21.98 -11.44 8.32
C PHE A 262 22.27 -10.60 9.58
N VAL A 263 21.60 -9.49 9.80
CA VAL A 263 21.81 -8.66 10.99
C VAL A 263 20.44 -8.43 11.60
N SER A 264 19.97 -9.40 12.39
CA SER A 264 18.70 -9.24 13.09
C SER A 264 18.73 -9.91 14.46
N THR A 265 17.80 -9.50 15.32
CA THR A 265 17.51 -10.18 16.58
C THR A 265 16.98 -11.60 16.39
N PHE A 266 16.51 -11.93 15.17
CA PHE A 266 16.08 -13.27 14.79
C PHE A 266 17.23 -14.14 14.26
N GLU A 267 18.41 -13.56 14.03
CA GLU A 267 19.62 -14.34 13.74
C GLU A 267 20.14 -14.92 15.06
N GLU A 268 20.13 -16.24 15.15
CA GLU A 268 20.86 -16.89 16.23
C GLU A 268 22.32 -17.05 15.82
N ARG A 269 23.22 -16.50 16.64
CA ARG A 269 24.65 -16.74 16.46
C ARG A 269 24.88 -18.24 16.37
N LEU A 270 25.46 -18.68 15.25
CA LEU A 270 25.81 -20.08 14.98
C LEU A 270 26.58 -20.74 16.13
N ASP A 271 27.32 -19.94 16.89
CA ASP A 271 28.09 -20.39 18.05
C ASP A 271 27.22 -20.98 19.17
N ARG A 272 25.96 -20.52 19.32
CA ARG A 272 24.99 -21.08 20.27
C ARG A 272 24.54 -22.48 19.87
N TRP A 273 24.53 -22.78 18.57
CA TRP A 273 24.15 -24.08 18.02
C TRP A 273 25.30 -25.10 18.08
N LYS A 274 26.56 -24.67 18.26
CA LYS A 274 27.71 -25.60 18.30
C LYS A 274 27.65 -26.64 19.43
N GLY A 275 26.93 -26.36 20.52
CA GLY A 275 26.81 -27.25 21.69
C GLY A 275 25.58 -28.16 21.71
N GLU A 276 24.51 -27.79 20.99
CA GLU A 276 23.20 -28.48 21.04
C GLU A 276 22.75 -29.08 19.69
N ALA A 277 23.38 -28.71 18.56
CA ALA A 277 22.70 -28.82 17.26
C ALA A 277 22.79 -30.19 16.57
N LYS A 278 21.62 -30.63 16.13
CA LYS A 278 21.39 -31.57 15.02
C LYS A 278 21.69 -30.99 13.63
N PHE A 279 22.20 -29.75 13.53
CA PHE A 279 22.58 -29.13 12.26
C PHE A 279 24.03 -29.49 11.89
N PRO A 280 24.31 -29.82 10.61
CA PRO A 280 25.69 -30.07 10.16
C PRO A 280 26.56 -28.82 10.35
N LYS A 281 27.89 -28.99 10.43
CA LYS A 281 28.86 -27.88 10.53
C LYS A 281 28.55 -26.82 9.45
N VAL A 282 28.05 -25.67 9.89
CA VAL A 282 27.59 -24.60 9.02
C VAL A 282 28.78 -23.82 8.47
N LYS A 283 28.77 -23.53 7.17
CA LYS A 283 29.78 -22.74 6.46
C LYS A 283 29.47 -21.24 6.57
N ASP A 284 30.45 -20.39 6.24
CA ASP A 284 30.33 -18.92 6.32
C ASP A 284 29.22 -18.29 5.45
N ASP A 285 28.64 -19.06 4.54
CA ASP A 285 27.60 -18.68 3.59
C ASP A 285 26.21 -19.20 3.97
N ALA A 286 26.07 -19.84 5.13
CA ALA A 286 24.82 -20.32 5.65
C ALA A 286 24.51 -19.74 7.04
N PHE A 287 23.23 -19.58 7.35
CA PHE A 287 22.75 -18.98 8.60
C PHE A 287 21.43 -19.62 9.02
N VAL A 288 21.14 -19.58 10.32
CA VAL A 288 19.93 -20.18 10.91
C VAL A 288 18.95 -19.07 11.26
N ILE A 289 17.69 -19.23 10.84
CA ILE A 289 16.61 -18.31 11.17
C ILE A 289 15.39 -19.03 11.71
N ARG A 290 14.64 -18.34 12.57
CA ARG A 290 13.36 -18.83 13.11
C ARG A 290 12.26 -18.82 12.05
N SER A 291 11.30 -19.73 12.16
CA SER A 291 10.10 -19.78 11.31
C SER A 291 9.34 -18.45 11.24
N ALA A 292 9.23 -17.74 12.36
CA ALA A 292 8.61 -16.41 12.41
C ALA A 292 9.32 -15.38 11.51
N ALA A 293 10.65 -15.47 11.39
CA ALA A 293 11.41 -14.61 10.48
C ALA A 293 11.17 -15.00 9.02
N ILE A 294 11.04 -16.30 8.71
CA ILE A 294 10.66 -16.78 7.37
C ILE A 294 9.29 -16.21 7.02
N GLN A 295 8.28 -16.42 7.86
CA GLN A 295 6.93 -15.89 7.67
C GLN A 295 6.91 -14.37 7.43
N LYS A 296 7.73 -13.63 8.18
CA LYS A 296 7.79 -12.16 8.11
C LYS A 296 8.52 -11.64 6.86
N TYR A 297 9.66 -12.22 6.51
CA TYR A 297 10.58 -11.63 5.51
C TYR A 297 10.51 -12.30 4.13
N THR A 298 9.94 -13.51 4.04
CA THR A 298 9.81 -14.23 2.78
C THR A 298 8.40 -14.10 2.22
N GLN A 299 8.27 -14.11 0.89
CA GLN A 299 6.96 -14.10 0.23
C GLN A 299 6.36 -15.50 0.19
N TYR A 300 7.19 -16.50 -0.12
CA TYR A 300 6.82 -17.90 -0.18
C TYR A 300 8.04 -18.83 -0.01
N ILE A 301 7.74 -20.09 0.32
CA ILE A 301 8.64 -21.23 0.22
C ILE A 301 8.30 -21.99 -1.07
N LEU A 302 9.30 -22.22 -1.92
CA LEU A 302 9.19 -23.06 -3.11
C LEU A 302 9.77 -24.43 -2.80
N LEU A 303 8.95 -25.48 -2.87
CA LEU A 303 9.39 -26.87 -2.76
C LEU A 303 9.55 -27.43 -4.17
N ALA A 304 10.62 -28.15 -4.45
CA ALA A 304 10.92 -28.68 -5.77
C ALA A 304 11.40 -30.12 -5.69
N SER A 305 10.70 -30.99 -6.40
CA SER A 305 10.96 -32.43 -6.42
C SER A 305 11.20 -32.88 -7.86
N PRO A 306 12.03 -33.92 -8.10
CA PRO A 306 12.15 -34.52 -9.42
C PRO A 306 10.78 -34.83 -10.01
N THR A 307 10.53 -34.46 -11.27
CA THR A 307 9.32 -34.85 -11.99
C THR A 307 9.26 -36.37 -12.02
N ILE A 308 8.21 -36.94 -11.43
CA ILE A 308 7.96 -38.38 -11.48
C ILE A 308 7.66 -38.72 -12.94
N LYS A 309 8.51 -39.53 -13.57
CA LYS A 309 8.19 -40.11 -14.88
C LYS A 309 7.01 -41.06 -14.69
N SER A 310 5.82 -40.62 -15.05
CA SER A 310 4.64 -41.48 -15.01
C SER A 310 4.57 -42.37 -16.24
N GLN A 311 3.92 -43.52 -16.11
CA GLN A 311 3.58 -44.35 -17.27
C GLN A 311 2.48 -43.71 -18.12
N ASN A 312 1.67 -42.84 -17.51
CA ASN A 312 0.57 -42.15 -18.14
C ASN A 312 0.92 -40.67 -18.23
N GLU A 313 1.22 -40.21 -19.44
CA GLU A 313 1.46 -38.80 -19.77
C GLU A 313 0.44 -38.39 -20.84
N SER A 314 -0.11 -37.19 -20.71
CA SER A 314 -0.94 -36.58 -21.74
C SER A 314 -0.54 -35.14 -21.94
N ASN A 315 -0.64 -34.66 -23.18
CA ASN A 315 -0.27 -33.31 -23.57
C ASN A 315 -1.47 -32.64 -24.23
N ILE A 316 -1.76 -31.41 -23.84
CA ILE A 316 -2.68 -30.55 -24.56
C ILE A 316 -2.00 -29.25 -24.96
N SER A 317 -2.53 -28.64 -26.00
CA SER A 317 -2.12 -27.31 -26.45
C SER A 317 -3.37 -26.54 -26.84
N THR A 318 -3.47 -25.31 -26.37
CA THR A 318 -4.50 -24.35 -26.77
C THR A 318 -3.89 -22.98 -27.03
N GLU A 319 -4.59 -22.16 -27.79
CA GLU A 319 -4.18 -20.80 -28.14
C GLU A 319 -5.32 -19.84 -27.82
N ILE A 320 -4.98 -18.74 -27.16
CA ILE A 320 -5.87 -17.61 -26.92
C ILE A 320 -5.47 -16.55 -27.93
N LYS A 321 -6.40 -16.13 -28.79
CA LYS A 321 -6.13 -15.15 -29.86
C LYS A 321 -6.19 -13.72 -29.34
N GLU A 322 -5.66 -12.79 -30.10
CA GLU A 322 -5.71 -11.37 -29.76
C GLU A 322 -7.17 -10.88 -29.69
N GLY A 323 -7.54 -10.26 -28.56
CA GLY A 323 -8.89 -9.80 -28.29
C GLY A 323 -9.82 -10.85 -27.65
N GLU A 324 -9.38 -12.10 -27.52
CA GLU A 324 -10.11 -13.15 -26.82
C GLU A 324 -9.58 -13.32 -25.39
N LEU A 325 -10.47 -13.61 -24.43
CA LEU A 325 -10.10 -13.95 -23.04
C LEU A 325 -10.11 -15.46 -22.76
N LEU A 326 -10.76 -16.22 -23.63
CA LEU A 326 -11.05 -17.65 -23.48
C LEU A 326 -10.57 -18.40 -24.72
N PRO A 327 -10.19 -19.68 -24.61
CA PRO A 327 -9.76 -20.47 -25.74
C PRO A 327 -10.99 -21.05 -26.46
N GLU A 328 -10.80 -21.49 -27.71
CA GLU A 328 -11.84 -22.24 -28.43
C GLU A 328 -12.12 -23.63 -27.82
N LYS A 329 -11.22 -24.13 -26.97
CA LYS A 329 -11.19 -25.51 -26.49
C LYS A 329 -11.19 -25.59 -24.96
N SER A 330 -11.87 -26.61 -24.45
CA SER A 330 -11.83 -27.08 -23.07
C SER A 330 -11.39 -28.55 -23.05
N PHE A 331 -10.97 -29.04 -21.89
CA PHE A 331 -10.40 -30.38 -21.76
C PHE A 331 -11.07 -31.14 -20.63
N LYS A 332 -11.77 -32.21 -20.96
CA LYS A 332 -12.38 -33.11 -19.98
C LYS A 332 -11.42 -34.19 -19.58
N LEU A 333 -11.16 -34.24 -18.28
CA LEU A 333 -10.29 -35.21 -17.66
C LEU A 333 -11.14 -36.23 -16.87
N LYS A 334 -10.86 -37.51 -17.11
CA LYS A 334 -11.48 -38.62 -16.38
C LYS A 334 -10.40 -39.61 -15.94
N SER A 335 -10.46 -40.03 -14.69
CA SER A 335 -9.58 -41.07 -14.13
C SER A 335 -10.43 -42.29 -13.78
N ASP A 336 -9.88 -43.49 -13.95
CA ASP A 336 -10.56 -44.74 -13.56
C ASP A 336 -10.43 -45.05 -12.06
N LYS A 337 -9.50 -44.37 -11.39
CA LYS A 337 -9.19 -44.50 -9.96
C LYS A 337 -8.93 -43.14 -9.33
N PHE A 338 -8.83 -43.12 -8.01
CA PHE A 338 -8.25 -41.97 -7.34
C PHE A 338 -6.81 -41.77 -7.82
N ALA A 339 -6.51 -40.59 -8.35
CA ALA A 339 -5.21 -40.28 -8.90
C ALA A 339 -4.82 -38.86 -8.51
N ASN A 340 -3.53 -38.66 -8.22
CA ASN A 340 -2.95 -37.33 -8.11
C ASN A 340 -2.37 -36.98 -9.48
N ILE A 341 -3.08 -36.16 -10.23
CA ILE A 341 -2.64 -35.73 -11.56
C ILE A 341 -1.83 -34.46 -11.37
N SER A 342 -0.56 -34.51 -11.76
CA SER A 342 0.34 -33.36 -11.75
C SER A 342 0.22 -32.63 -13.07
N PHE A 343 0.02 -31.31 -12.99
CA PHE A 343 -0.14 -30.42 -14.11
C PHE A 343 1.13 -29.59 -14.25
N ILE A 344 1.65 -29.52 -15.46
CA ILE A 344 2.76 -28.66 -15.86
C ILE A 344 2.21 -27.77 -16.97
N VAL A 345 1.83 -26.55 -16.63
CA VAL A 345 1.24 -25.59 -17.57
C VAL A 345 2.33 -24.62 -18.02
N GLU A 346 2.63 -24.59 -19.30
CA GLU A 346 3.56 -23.66 -19.93
C GLU A 346 2.81 -22.64 -20.78
N CYS A 347 2.96 -21.36 -20.44
CA CYS A 347 2.52 -20.25 -21.27
C CYS A 347 3.69 -19.76 -22.15
N SER A 348 3.41 -19.45 -23.42
CA SER A 348 4.41 -18.92 -24.34
C SER A 348 4.96 -17.56 -23.92
N GLU A 349 4.24 -16.83 -23.06
CA GLU A 349 4.58 -15.51 -22.55
C GLU A 349 4.40 -15.47 -21.02
N SER A 350 5.20 -14.66 -20.33
CA SER A 350 4.98 -14.38 -18.90
C SER A 350 3.93 -13.30 -18.75
N ILE A 351 2.66 -13.72 -18.88
CA ILE A 351 1.48 -12.87 -18.73
C ILE A 351 0.54 -13.48 -17.68
N PRO A 352 -0.27 -12.65 -17.00
CA PRO A 352 -1.35 -13.16 -16.15
C PRO A 352 -2.28 -14.07 -16.96
N HIS A 353 -2.42 -15.30 -16.49
CA HIS A 353 -3.34 -16.28 -17.02
C HIS A 353 -3.91 -17.15 -15.90
N ASP A 354 -5.08 -17.69 -16.16
CA ASP A 354 -5.85 -18.46 -15.21
C ASP A 354 -5.93 -19.91 -15.67
N VAL A 355 -5.79 -20.83 -14.73
CA VAL A 355 -6.12 -22.24 -14.91
C VAL A 355 -7.34 -22.55 -14.07
N ILE A 356 -8.44 -22.89 -14.75
CA ILE A 356 -9.72 -23.15 -14.11
C ILE A 356 -10.06 -24.62 -14.27
N ILE A 357 -10.41 -25.25 -13.15
CA ILE A 357 -10.77 -26.67 -13.11
C ILE A 357 -12.12 -26.79 -12.44
N LEU A 358 -13.06 -27.35 -13.18
CA LEU A 358 -14.39 -27.69 -12.70
C LEU A 358 -14.42 -29.19 -12.34
N GLU A 359 -15.07 -29.56 -11.25
CA GLU A 359 -15.42 -30.92 -10.85
C GLU A 359 -16.95 -31.06 -10.97
N ASN A 360 -17.44 -31.88 -11.91
CA ASN A 360 -18.85 -32.00 -12.27
C ASN A 360 -19.49 -30.63 -12.55
N ASP A 361 -18.85 -29.84 -13.41
CA ASP A 361 -19.24 -28.48 -13.78
C ASP A 361 -19.28 -27.45 -12.63
N ARG A 362 -18.75 -27.78 -11.45
CA ARG A 362 -18.58 -26.84 -10.33
C ARG A 362 -17.13 -26.46 -10.17
N LEU A 363 -16.82 -25.20 -9.93
CA LEU A 363 -15.43 -24.77 -9.74
C LEU A 363 -14.79 -25.50 -8.56
N LYS A 364 -13.66 -26.16 -8.85
CA LYS A 364 -12.86 -26.96 -7.91
C LYS A 364 -11.59 -26.22 -7.50
N THR A 365 -10.91 -25.62 -8.47
CA THR A 365 -9.73 -24.79 -8.25
C THR A 365 -9.60 -23.75 -9.34
N HIS A 366 -9.14 -22.57 -8.95
CA HIS A 366 -8.77 -21.48 -9.84
C HIS A 366 -7.36 -21.04 -9.46
N ILE A 367 -6.48 -21.04 -10.45
CA ILE A 367 -5.07 -20.70 -10.25
C ILE A 367 -4.77 -19.52 -11.15
N VAL A 368 -4.50 -18.36 -10.55
CA VAL A 368 -4.06 -17.16 -11.26
C VAL A 368 -2.55 -17.07 -11.15
N THR A 369 -1.85 -17.04 -12.27
CA THR A 369 -0.38 -16.96 -12.30
C THR A 369 0.13 -16.07 -13.42
N GLY A 370 1.26 -15.40 -13.20
CA GLY A 370 1.97 -14.63 -14.21
C GLY A 370 3.26 -15.30 -14.70
N ASP A 371 3.61 -16.44 -14.09
CA ASP A 371 4.81 -17.19 -14.44
C ASP A 371 4.63 -17.84 -15.81
N SER A 372 5.71 -18.03 -16.59
CA SER A 372 5.55 -18.77 -17.86
C SER A 372 5.35 -20.28 -17.63
N ILE A 373 5.58 -20.78 -16.40
CA ILE A 373 5.41 -22.17 -16.03
C ILE A 373 4.70 -22.28 -14.68
N GLU A 374 3.60 -23.03 -14.62
CA GLU A 374 2.82 -23.31 -13.42
C GLU A 374 2.75 -24.81 -13.12
N PHE A 375 2.77 -25.14 -11.82
CA PHE A 375 2.74 -26.51 -11.33
C PHE A 375 1.68 -26.64 -10.24
N PHE A 376 0.78 -27.60 -10.41
CA PHE A 376 -0.18 -27.94 -9.38
C PHE A 376 -0.61 -29.39 -9.51
N THR A 377 -1.28 -29.91 -8.48
CA THR A 377 -1.76 -31.29 -8.45
C THR A 377 -3.25 -31.28 -8.16
N VAL A 378 -4.03 -32.02 -8.95
CA VAL A 378 -5.44 -32.27 -8.67
C VAL A 378 -5.60 -33.72 -8.29
N ARG A 379 -6.24 -33.96 -7.13
CA ARG A 379 -6.70 -35.29 -6.77
C ARG A 379 -8.04 -35.56 -7.43
N THR A 380 -8.07 -36.51 -8.35
CA THR A 380 -9.29 -36.89 -9.06
C THR A 380 -10.04 -37.99 -8.32
N ASP A 381 -11.36 -37.96 -8.45
CA ASP A 381 -12.30 -39.00 -8.02
C ASP A 381 -12.84 -39.73 -9.26
N PRO A 382 -12.81 -41.08 -9.31
CA PRO A 382 -13.27 -41.84 -10.48
C PRO A 382 -14.77 -41.66 -10.80
N GLU A 383 -15.57 -41.25 -9.82
CA GLU A 383 -17.00 -41.00 -10.02
C GLU A 383 -17.28 -39.59 -10.56
N LYS A 384 -16.26 -38.76 -10.67
CA LYS A 384 -16.38 -37.36 -11.06
C LYS A 384 -15.71 -37.09 -12.40
N GLN A 385 -16.22 -36.07 -13.09
CA GLN A 385 -15.65 -35.53 -14.30
C GLN A 385 -14.97 -34.20 -14.00
N TYR A 386 -13.80 -33.99 -14.57
CA TYR A 386 -13.08 -32.73 -14.43
C TYR A 386 -13.05 -31.99 -15.76
N THR A 387 -13.37 -30.70 -15.79
CA THR A 387 -13.29 -29.87 -16.99
C THR A 387 -12.25 -28.78 -16.77
N LEU A 388 -11.28 -28.68 -17.67
CA LEU A 388 -10.20 -27.71 -17.61
C LEU A 388 -10.33 -26.70 -18.73
N PHE A 389 -10.11 -25.44 -18.41
CA PHE A 389 -9.94 -24.39 -19.40
C PHE A 389 -9.00 -23.31 -18.87
N PHE A 390 -8.50 -22.50 -19.79
CA PHE A 390 -7.48 -21.49 -19.51
C PHE A 390 -8.01 -20.11 -19.89
N MET A 391 -7.66 -19.07 -19.15
CA MET A 391 -7.95 -17.69 -19.55
C MET A 391 -6.68 -16.86 -19.56
N ALA A 392 -6.59 -15.85 -20.41
CA ALA A 392 -5.48 -14.90 -20.39
C ALA A 392 -5.94 -13.53 -20.87
N GLU A 393 -5.31 -12.46 -20.38
CA GLU A 393 -5.64 -11.09 -20.79
C GLU A 393 -5.07 -10.72 -22.18
N LYS A 394 -4.14 -11.52 -22.69
CA LYS A 394 -3.46 -11.29 -23.97
C LYS A 394 -3.34 -12.60 -24.75
N ALA A 395 -3.09 -12.44 -26.05
CA ALA A 395 -2.84 -13.58 -26.93
C ALA A 395 -1.65 -14.40 -26.43
N CYS A 396 -1.84 -15.70 -26.28
CA CYS A 396 -0.77 -16.61 -25.87
C CYS A 396 -1.08 -18.05 -26.25
N LYS A 397 -0.03 -18.86 -26.34
CA LYS A 397 -0.13 -20.31 -26.49
C LYS A 397 0.12 -20.98 -25.14
N ILE A 398 -0.80 -21.83 -24.71
CA ILE A 398 -0.71 -22.59 -23.47
C ILE A 398 -0.55 -24.07 -23.82
N ASN A 399 0.50 -24.70 -23.29
CA ASN A 399 0.71 -26.14 -23.35
C ASN A 399 0.58 -26.70 -21.94
N ALA A 400 -0.17 -27.77 -21.74
CA ALA A 400 -0.23 -28.42 -20.44
C ALA A 400 0.18 -29.89 -20.58
N ASN A 401 1.13 -30.30 -19.75
CA ASN A 401 1.55 -31.68 -19.56
C ASN A 401 0.89 -32.23 -18.30
N PHE A 402 0.28 -33.41 -18.41
CA PHE A 402 -0.39 -34.10 -17.34
C PHE A 402 0.32 -35.41 -17.05
N ASN A 403 0.68 -35.64 -15.78
CA ASN A 403 1.39 -36.82 -15.34
C ASN A 403 0.67 -37.44 -14.14
N ALA A 404 0.38 -38.74 -14.19
CA ALA A 404 -0.27 -39.45 -13.09
C ALA A 404 0.19 -40.91 -12.97
N GLU A 405 0.24 -41.43 -11.74
CA GLU A 405 0.58 -42.84 -11.50
C GLU A 405 -0.50 -43.79 -12.05
N SER A 406 -1.77 -43.38 -12.00
CA SER A 406 -2.92 -44.12 -12.54
C SER A 406 -3.26 -43.67 -13.95
N ALA A 407 -3.97 -44.54 -14.70
CA ALA A 407 -4.46 -44.21 -16.03
C ALA A 407 -5.52 -43.11 -15.96
N PHE A 408 -5.47 -42.19 -16.90
CA PHE A 408 -6.49 -41.15 -17.08
C PHE A 408 -6.64 -40.85 -18.57
N THR A 409 -7.76 -40.26 -18.93
CA THR A 409 -8.01 -39.79 -20.29
C THR A 409 -8.25 -38.29 -20.28
N VAL A 410 -7.76 -37.63 -21.33
CA VAL A 410 -8.04 -36.22 -21.60
C VAL A 410 -8.75 -36.16 -22.94
N GLN A 411 -10.00 -35.68 -22.92
CA GLN A 411 -10.82 -35.48 -24.10
C GLN A 411 -10.92 -33.98 -24.37
N GLU A 412 -10.55 -33.58 -25.58
CA GLU A 412 -10.72 -32.20 -26.04
C GLU A 412 -12.17 -31.97 -26.48
N GLU A 413 -12.76 -30.87 -26.06
CA GLU A 413 -14.09 -30.43 -26.48
C GLU A 413 -14.08 -28.94 -26.81
N ASN A 414 -15.02 -28.48 -27.65
CA ASN A 414 -15.21 -27.06 -27.86
C ASN A 414 -15.62 -26.41 -26.54
N PHE A 415 -14.99 -25.29 -26.20
CA PHE A 415 -15.35 -24.53 -25.02
C PHE A 415 -16.78 -24.00 -25.19
N VAL A 416 -17.70 -24.50 -24.36
CA VAL A 416 -19.06 -23.97 -24.26
C VAL A 416 -19.10 -23.09 -23.03
N ASN A 417 -19.11 -21.77 -23.24
CA ASN A 417 -19.31 -20.82 -22.15
C ASN A 417 -20.66 -21.12 -21.52
N ASN A 418 -20.68 -21.58 -20.27
CA ASN A 418 -21.93 -21.78 -19.55
C ASN A 418 -22.49 -20.41 -19.16
N PRO A 419 -23.53 -19.87 -19.83
CA PRO A 419 -24.01 -18.52 -19.54
C PRO A 419 -24.62 -18.41 -18.14
N LEU A 420 -24.95 -19.55 -17.53
CA LEU A 420 -25.53 -19.68 -16.20
C LEU A 420 -24.48 -19.68 -15.09
N GLN A 421 -23.20 -19.83 -15.41
CA GLN A 421 -22.13 -19.92 -14.43
C GLN A 421 -21.13 -18.79 -14.63
N LYS A 422 -20.84 -18.06 -13.57
CA LYS A 422 -19.82 -17.01 -13.56
C LYS A 422 -18.84 -17.29 -12.44
N ILE A 423 -17.56 -17.21 -12.78
CA ILE A 423 -16.46 -17.38 -11.84
C ILE A 423 -15.79 -16.03 -11.71
N GLY A 424 -15.46 -15.65 -10.48
CA GLY A 424 -14.69 -14.46 -10.21
C GLY A 424 -13.73 -14.69 -9.06
N TYR A 425 -12.75 -13.80 -8.96
CA TYR A 425 -11.76 -13.81 -7.89
C TYR A 425 -11.61 -12.40 -7.35
N GLY A 426 -11.50 -12.27 -6.05
CA GLY A 426 -11.27 -11.01 -5.36
C GLY A 426 -10.14 -11.11 -4.36
N TYR A 427 -9.70 -9.94 -3.90
CA TYR A 427 -8.75 -9.87 -2.81
C TYR A 427 -9.06 -8.70 -1.87
N LEU A 428 -8.80 -8.92 -0.58
CA LEU A 428 -8.87 -7.94 0.49
C LEU A 428 -7.47 -7.78 1.03
N THR A 429 -6.84 -6.65 0.75
CA THR A 429 -5.49 -6.36 1.25
C THR A 429 -5.55 -5.99 2.72
N SER A 430 -4.55 -6.42 3.49
CA SER A 430 -4.28 -5.86 4.83
C SER A 430 -3.67 -4.47 4.68
N SER A 431 -4.49 -3.54 4.21
CA SER A 431 -4.11 -2.16 3.92
C SER A 431 -5.00 -1.18 4.69
N LYS A 432 -4.84 0.10 4.39
CA LYS A 432 -5.69 1.18 4.91
C LYS A 432 -7.18 1.02 4.56
N HIS A 433 -7.52 0.10 3.65
CA HIS A 433 -8.90 -0.19 3.23
C HIS A 433 -9.52 -1.39 3.97
N ASP A 434 -8.77 -2.05 4.85
CA ASP A 434 -9.26 -3.23 5.56
C ASP A 434 -10.17 -2.86 6.75
N GLY A 435 -11.07 -3.76 7.13
CA GLY A 435 -11.99 -3.54 8.25
C GLY A 435 -13.16 -2.60 7.97
N ARG A 436 -13.32 -2.16 6.72
CA ARG A 436 -14.42 -1.29 6.32
C ARG A 436 -15.72 -2.08 6.23
N THR A 437 -16.77 -1.52 6.81
CA THR A 437 -18.14 -2.01 6.71
C THR A 437 -18.96 -1.07 5.82
N PRO A 438 -20.09 -1.53 5.26
CA PRO A 438 -20.99 -0.65 4.51
C PRO A 438 -21.79 0.29 5.42
N GLN A 439 -21.68 0.16 6.76
CA GLN A 439 -22.41 1.02 7.70
C GLN A 439 -21.68 2.35 7.89
N ALA A 440 -22.42 3.45 7.93
CA ALA A 440 -21.87 4.77 8.22
C ALA A 440 -21.18 4.77 9.62
N PRO A 441 -20.02 5.46 9.78
CA PRO A 441 -19.38 6.36 8.81
C PRO A 441 -18.50 5.67 7.76
N SER A 442 -18.27 4.35 7.87
CA SER A 442 -17.43 3.59 6.95
C SER A 442 -18.06 3.44 5.56
N ASN A 443 -17.22 3.20 4.54
CA ASN A 443 -17.68 2.85 3.21
C ASN A 443 -16.80 1.78 2.56
N ILE A 444 -17.42 0.92 1.76
CA ILE A 444 -16.76 -0.19 1.05
C ILE A 444 -16.47 0.12 -0.43
N GLY A 445 -16.55 1.39 -0.84
CA GLY A 445 -16.36 1.82 -2.23
C GLY A 445 -14.95 1.57 -2.79
N HIS A 446 -13.98 1.26 -1.93
CA HIS A 446 -12.60 0.93 -2.32
C HIS A 446 -12.38 -0.55 -2.55
N ILE A 447 -13.32 -1.37 -2.11
CA ILE A 447 -13.18 -2.81 -2.22
C ILE A 447 -13.55 -3.23 -3.64
N GLN A 448 -12.93 -4.30 -4.13
CA GLN A 448 -13.28 -4.89 -5.42
C GLN A 448 -14.74 -5.34 -5.41
N GLN A 449 -15.48 -4.94 -6.45
CA GLN A 449 -16.89 -5.22 -6.61
C GLN A 449 -17.18 -5.63 -8.06
N TRP A 450 -18.30 -6.32 -8.26
CA TRP A 450 -18.73 -6.80 -9.57
C TRP A 450 -20.16 -6.38 -9.84
N ARG A 451 -20.40 -5.89 -11.05
CA ARG A 451 -21.72 -5.60 -11.58
C ARG A 451 -22.32 -6.90 -12.11
N LEU A 452 -23.54 -7.16 -11.68
CA LEU A 452 -24.34 -8.32 -12.00
C LEU A 452 -25.64 -7.84 -12.62
N LYS A 453 -25.84 -8.12 -13.91
CA LYS A 453 -27.07 -7.79 -14.63
C LYS A 453 -27.83 -9.05 -14.96
N VAL A 454 -29.10 -9.04 -14.59
CA VAL A 454 -30.02 -10.16 -14.73
C VAL A 454 -31.17 -9.71 -15.62
N SER A 455 -31.49 -10.46 -16.67
CA SER A 455 -32.55 -10.09 -17.63
C SER A 455 -33.94 -10.62 -17.26
N GLU A 456 -34.01 -11.67 -16.46
CA GLU A 456 -35.25 -12.32 -16.02
C GLU A 456 -35.15 -12.69 -14.54
N PRO A 457 -36.25 -12.60 -13.76
CA PRO A 457 -36.25 -13.06 -12.39
C PRO A 457 -35.71 -14.49 -12.26
N CYS A 458 -34.75 -14.69 -11.36
CA CYS A 458 -34.05 -15.96 -11.23
C CYS A 458 -33.43 -16.14 -9.85
N LYS A 459 -33.17 -17.39 -9.47
CA LYS A 459 -32.35 -17.69 -8.30
C LYS A 459 -30.87 -17.68 -8.66
N LEU A 460 -30.07 -17.00 -7.84
CA LEU A 460 -28.62 -17.02 -7.88
C LEU A 460 -28.10 -17.87 -6.73
N ASN A 461 -27.16 -18.77 -6.99
CA ASN A 461 -26.46 -19.56 -5.98
C ASN A 461 -25.00 -19.14 -5.98
N PHE A 462 -24.52 -18.68 -4.84
CA PHE A 462 -23.16 -18.26 -4.64
C PHE A 462 -22.41 -19.33 -3.88
N ARG A 463 -21.13 -19.49 -4.21
CA ARG A 463 -20.22 -20.39 -3.52
C ARG A 463 -18.85 -19.74 -3.42
N VAL A 464 -18.27 -19.69 -2.23
CA VAL A 464 -16.86 -19.36 -2.03
C VAL A 464 -16.08 -20.66 -2.03
N ILE A 465 -15.00 -20.75 -2.82
CA ILE A 465 -14.34 -22.03 -3.13
C ILE A 465 -12.97 -22.08 -2.50
N ASN A 466 -12.19 -21.04 -2.73
CA ASN A 466 -10.91 -20.84 -2.09
C ASN A 466 -10.96 -19.54 -1.32
N LYS A 467 -10.37 -19.54 -0.13
CA LYS A 467 -10.16 -18.36 0.69
C LYS A 467 -8.83 -18.53 1.39
N THR A 468 -7.97 -17.51 1.35
CA THR A 468 -6.75 -17.51 2.18
C THR A 468 -7.15 -17.63 3.64
N TYR A 469 -6.53 -18.56 4.36
CA TYR A 469 -6.77 -18.80 5.78
C TYR A 469 -6.57 -17.51 6.58
N CYS A 470 -7.61 -17.06 7.27
CA CYS A 470 -7.51 -16.00 8.26
C CYS A 470 -8.69 -16.02 9.22
N ASP A 471 -8.47 -15.55 10.44
CA ASP A 471 -9.49 -15.59 11.50
C ASP A 471 -10.53 -14.45 11.38
N ALA A 472 -10.39 -13.59 10.37
CA ALA A 472 -11.35 -12.51 10.13
C ALA A 472 -12.65 -13.04 9.51
N LYS A 473 -13.78 -12.46 9.94
CA LYS A 473 -15.09 -12.69 9.33
C LYS A 473 -15.19 -11.97 8.00
N HIS A 474 -15.68 -12.67 6.98
CA HIS A 474 -15.90 -12.13 5.64
C HIS A 474 -17.39 -12.04 5.39
N PHE A 475 -17.80 -10.90 4.86
CA PHE A 475 -19.19 -10.57 4.60
C PHE A 475 -19.34 -10.38 3.09
N PHE A 476 -19.91 -11.38 2.43
CA PHE A 476 -20.27 -11.31 1.03
C PHE A 476 -21.64 -10.70 0.90
N PHE A 477 -21.79 -9.71 0.01
CA PHE A 477 -23.04 -8.99 -0.14
C PHE A 477 -23.47 -8.94 -1.59
N ILE A 478 -24.78 -8.79 -1.77
CA ILE A 478 -25.40 -8.38 -3.01
C ILE A 478 -26.32 -7.18 -2.73
N ALA A 479 -26.23 -6.16 -3.57
CA ALA A 479 -26.99 -4.91 -3.43
C ALA A 479 -27.53 -4.45 -4.78
N GLN A 480 -28.72 -3.88 -4.81
CA GLN A 480 -29.36 -3.40 -6.03
C GLN A 480 -29.02 -1.92 -6.24
N THR A 481 -28.02 -1.61 -7.05
CA THR A 481 -27.48 -0.23 -7.17
C THR A 481 -27.69 0.39 -8.56
N GLY A 482 -28.32 -0.32 -9.50
CA GLY A 482 -28.28 0.09 -10.91
C GLY A 482 -26.92 -0.14 -11.57
N GLY A 483 -26.05 -0.93 -10.92
CA GLY A 483 -24.72 -1.30 -11.43
C GLY A 483 -23.60 -0.36 -10.98
N GLU A 484 -23.93 0.64 -10.17
CA GLU A 484 -22.95 1.54 -9.54
C GLU A 484 -22.30 0.89 -8.32
N LYS A 485 -21.04 1.20 -8.05
CA LYS A 485 -20.28 0.64 -6.92
C LYS A 485 -20.98 0.93 -5.58
N LEU A 486 -21.26 -0.11 -4.79
CA LEU A 486 -21.84 0.03 -3.46
C LEU A 486 -20.82 0.70 -2.53
N ARG A 487 -21.26 1.71 -1.77
CA ARG A 487 -20.43 2.42 -0.79
C ARG A 487 -20.94 2.23 0.62
N THR A 488 -22.23 2.47 0.83
CA THR A 488 -22.91 2.36 2.11
C THR A 488 -24.19 1.54 1.99
N CYS A 489 -24.57 0.80 3.03
CA CYS A 489 -25.75 -0.08 3.07
C CYS A 489 -27.05 0.69 3.30
N GLY A 490 -27.30 1.77 2.55
CA GLY A 490 -28.61 2.44 2.51
C GLY A 490 -29.73 1.51 1.97
N GLU A 491 -30.81 2.08 1.42
CA GLU A 491 -31.99 1.34 0.92
C GLU A 491 -31.71 0.27 -0.18
N PHE A 492 -30.46 0.15 -0.63
CA PHE A 492 -30.03 -0.71 -1.73
C PHE A 492 -29.47 -2.08 -1.28
N PHE A 493 -29.38 -2.35 0.02
CA PHE A 493 -28.74 -3.56 0.54
C PHE A 493 -29.70 -4.76 0.54
N TYR A 494 -29.46 -5.75 -0.32
CA TYR A 494 -30.40 -6.85 -0.54
C TYR A 494 -30.17 -8.00 0.45
N GLN A 495 -28.93 -8.53 0.48
CA GLN A 495 -28.59 -9.67 1.34
C GLN A 495 -27.09 -9.70 1.64
N GLU A 496 -26.76 -10.13 2.86
CA GLU A 496 -25.40 -10.39 3.31
C GLU A 496 -25.28 -11.82 3.80
N HIS A 497 -24.15 -12.45 3.47
CA HIS A 497 -23.78 -13.77 3.94
C HIS A 497 -22.41 -13.69 4.61
N CYS A 498 -22.35 -14.09 5.88
CA CYS A 498 -21.13 -14.10 6.67
C CYS A 498 -20.49 -15.49 6.62
N ILE A 499 -19.22 -15.55 6.24
CA ILE A 499 -18.38 -16.74 6.32
C ILE A 499 -17.37 -16.54 7.44
N GLU A 500 -17.46 -17.36 8.49
CA GLU A 500 -16.60 -17.26 9.68
C GLU A 500 -15.34 -18.12 9.55
N GLY A 501 -14.18 -17.52 9.83
CA GLY A 501 -12.90 -18.23 9.87
C GLY A 501 -12.56 -18.93 8.55
N ASN A 502 -12.34 -20.25 8.65
CA ASN A 502 -11.82 -21.11 7.57
C ASN A 502 -12.85 -22.10 7.04
N GLU A 503 -14.13 -21.85 7.30
CA GLU A 503 -15.19 -22.59 6.65
C GLU A 503 -15.12 -22.29 5.14
N LEU A 504 -14.76 -23.30 4.35
CA LEU A 504 -14.63 -23.22 2.90
C LEU A 504 -15.95 -23.49 2.17
N ASP A 505 -17.03 -23.80 2.89
CA ASP A 505 -18.30 -24.28 2.32
C ASP A 505 -19.48 -23.34 2.61
N GLY A 506 -19.31 -22.06 2.27
CA GLY A 506 -20.42 -21.11 2.23
C GLY A 506 -21.14 -21.17 0.88
N GLU A 507 -22.10 -22.09 0.71
CA GLU A 507 -23.09 -21.99 -0.36
C GLU A 507 -24.32 -21.22 0.15
N TRP A 508 -24.73 -20.18 -0.56
CA TRP A 508 -25.98 -19.46 -0.26
C TRP A 508 -26.71 -19.07 -1.53
N SER A 509 -28.01 -18.87 -1.42
CA SER A 509 -28.84 -18.46 -2.54
C SER A 509 -29.50 -17.11 -2.31
N VAL A 510 -29.76 -16.41 -3.40
CA VAL A 510 -30.44 -15.12 -3.44
C VAL A 510 -31.47 -15.17 -4.57
N ASP A 511 -32.75 -14.96 -4.25
CA ASP A 511 -33.79 -14.84 -5.25
C ASP A 511 -33.81 -13.41 -5.80
N ILE A 512 -33.60 -13.24 -7.12
CA ILE A 512 -33.65 -11.93 -7.79
C ILE A 512 -35.03 -11.77 -8.43
N THR A 513 -35.84 -10.87 -7.88
CA THR A 513 -37.20 -10.60 -8.36
C THR A 513 -37.30 -9.33 -9.19
N ASP A 514 -36.49 -8.31 -8.90
CA ASP A 514 -36.49 -7.02 -9.59
C ASP A 514 -35.32 -6.89 -10.56
N VAL A 515 -35.60 -7.16 -11.84
CA VAL A 515 -34.63 -7.02 -12.94
C VAL A 515 -34.59 -5.62 -13.57
N SER A 516 -35.28 -4.63 -12.99
CA SER A 516 -35.28 -3.26 -13.51
C SER A 516 -33.96 -2.52 -13.28
N LYS A 517 -33.13 -3.02 -12.36
CA LYS A 517 -31.83 -2.45 -12.01
C LYS A 517 -30.79 -3.54 -11.90
N ASP A 518 -29.55 -3.16 -12.18
CA ASP A 518 -28.41 -4.05 -12.00
C ASP A 518 -28.02 -4.15 -10.51
N TYR A 519 -27.41 -5.27 -10.18
CA TYR A 519 -26.93 -5.61 -8.86
C TYR A 519 -25.41 -5.45 -8.78
N VAL A 520 -24.92 -5.35 -7.56
CA VAL A 520 -23.50 -5.34 -7.23
C VAL A 520 -23.21 -6.38 -6.19
N PHE A 521 -22.23 -7.22 -6.51
CA PHE A 521 -21.67 -8.22 -5.62
C PHE A 521 -20.32 -7.74 -5.10
N GLY A 522 -20.01 -8.06 -3.84
CA GLY A 522 -18.70 -7.78 -3.27
C GLY A 522 -18.47 -8.55 -1.97
N CYS A 523 -17.27 -8.37 -1.40
CA CYS A 523 -16.91 -8.93 -0.11
C CYS A 523 -16.26 -7.83 0.72
N TYR A 524 -16.57 -7.72 2.00
CA TYR A 524 -15.78 -6.94 2.95
C TYR A 524 -15.45 -7.80 4.17
N ARG A 525 -14.58 -7.33 5.07
CA ARG A 525 -14.19 -8.10 6.26
C ARG A 525 -13.83 -7.20 7.42
N ASN A 526 -13.75 -7.79 8.61
CA ASN A 526 -13.11 -7.15 9.75
C ASN A 526 -11.60 -6.99 9.51
N ALA A 527 -11.00 -5.93 10.07
CA ALA A 527 -9.59 -5.61 9.86
C ALA A 527 -8.69 -6.78 10.25
N CYS A 528 -7.71 -7.10 9.40
CA CYS A 528 -6.80 -8.22 9.57
C CYS A 528 -5.39 -7.86 9.06
N SER A 529 -4.37 -8.52 9.59
CA SER A 529 -2.98 -8.35 9.12
C SER A 529 -2.65 -9.14 7.85
N VAL A 530 -3.53 -10.05 7.43
CA VAL A 530 -3.30 -10.98 6.31
C VAL A 530 -4.08 -10.52 5.09
N THR A 531 -3.46 -10.38 3.93
CA THR A 531 -4.20 -10.21 2.66
C THR A 531 -4.97 -11.49 2.35
N THR A 532 -6.30 -11.40 2.20
CA THR A 532 -7.11 -12.56 1.81
C THR A 532 -7.40 -12.52 0.31
N PHE A 533 -7.02 -13.58 -0.38
CA PHE A 533 -7.51 -13.90 -1.72
C PHE A 533 -8.71 -14.83 -1.59
N TYR A 534 -9.72 -14.64 -2.43
CA TYR A 534 -10.88 -15.51 -2.47
C TYR A 534 -11.38 -15.72 -3.90
N ASP A 535 -11.79 -16.96 -4.19
CA ASP A 535 -12.42 -17.34 -5.44
C ASP A 535 -13.89 -17.65 -5.15
N PHE A 536 -14.76 -17.21 -6.04
CA PHE A 536 -16.19 -17.45 -5.91
C PHE A 536 -16.81 -17.85 -7.25
N GLU A 537 -17.92 -18.55 -7.12
CA GLU A 537 -18.75 -19.04 -8.21
C GLU A 537 -20.18 -18.55 -8.00
N ILE A 538 -20.81 -18.11 -9.08
CA ILE A 538 -22.22 -17.71 -9.14
C ILE A 538 -22.89 -18.61 -10.18
N ILE A 539 -23.87 -19.39 -9.74
CA ILE A 539 -24.70 -20.24 -10.60
C ILE A 539 -26.12 -19.65 -10.62
N ALA A 540 -26.53 -19.17 -11.78
CA ALA A 540 -27.83 -18.57 -12.02
C ALA A 540 -28.77 -19.54 -12.75
N GLU A 541 -30.08 -19.48 -12.48
CA GLU A 541 -31.07 -20.23 -13.27
C GLU A 541 -31.28 -19.65 -14.68
N LYS A 542 -30.84 -18.40 -14.89
CA LYS A 542 -30.96 -17.65 -16.14
C LYS A 542 -29.62 -17.00 -16.51
N PRO A 543 -29.37 -16.70 -17.81
CA PRO A 543 -28.15 -16.01 -18.22
C PRO A 543 -27.95 -14.69 -17.47
N ILE A 544 -26.73 -14.45 -17.01
CA ILE A 544 -26.34 -13.21 -16.32
C ILE A 544 -25.15 -12.55 -17.03
N GLU A 545 -25.11 -11.22 -17.06
CA GLU A 545 -23.88 -10.49 -17.37
C GLU A 545 -23.15 -10.21 -16.05
N PHE A 546 -21.86 -10.52 -15.99
CA PHE A 546 -21.04 -10.35 -14.79
C PHE A 546 -19.73 -9.67 -15.16
N THR A 547 -19.52 -8.46 -14.63
CA THR A 547 -18.36 -7.63 -15.00
C THR A 547 -17.74 -7.02 -13.76
N LYS A 548 -16.41 -6.98 -13.70
CA LYS A 548 -15.70 -6.31 -12.60
C LYS A 548 -15.95 -4.81 -12.69
N ILE A 549 -16.38 -4.18 -11.59
CA ILE A 549 -16.48 -2.73 -11.50
C ILE A 549 -15.05 -2.20 -11.33
N PRO A 550 -14.55 -1.33 -12.23
CA PRO A 550 -13.21 -0.79 -12.09
C PRO A 550 -13.07 -0.04 -10.77
N ASP A 551 -11.92 -0.21 -10.12
CA ASP A 551 -11.52 0.69 -9.04
C ASP A 551 -11.39 2.11 -9.61
N ILE A 552 -11.78 3.13 -8.82
CA ILE A 552 -11.90 4.56 -9.18
C ILE A 552 -11.14 4.90 -10.45
N GLU A 553 -11.87 5.35 -11.49
CA GLU A 553 -11.31 5.53 -12.84
C GLU A 553 -9.95 6.26 -12.80
N PRO A 554 -8.87 5.68 -13.36
CA PRO A 554 -7.53 6.28 -13.31
C PRO A 554 -7.41 7.62 -14.06
N SER A 555 -8.46 8.07 -14.75
CA SER A 555 -8.52 9.34 -15.48
C SER A 555 -9.16 10.50 -14.69
N MET A 556 -9.39 10.37 -13.38
CA MET A 556 -9.95 11.48 -12.59
C MET A 556 -8.91 12.57 -12.33
N ASN A 557 -9.35 13.84 -12.43
CA ASN A 557 -8.59 14.99 -11.99
C ASN A 557 -8.45 14.96 -10.47
N VAL A 558 -7.27 15.31 -9.96
CA VAL A 558 -6.94 15.25 -8.53
C VAL A 558 -6.54 16.62 -8.01
N ALA A 559 -7.17 17.05 -6.92
CA ALA A 559 -6.74 18.19 -6.13
C ALA A 559 -6.42 17.74 -4.70
N SER A 560 -5.23 18.02 -4.19
CA SER A 560 -4.77 17.46 -2.91
C SER A 560 -4.42 18.51 -1.87
N ILE A 561 -4.76 18.22 -0.62
CA ILE A 561 -4.27 18.90 0.60
C ILE A 561 -3.34 17.92 1.30
N ASN A 562 -2.12 18.33 1.62
CA ASN A 562 -1.25 17.66 2.57
C ASN A 562 -0.88 18.68 3.64
N ASP A 563 -1.36 18.50 4.87
CA ASP A 563 -1.07 19.45 5.94
C ASP A 563 -1.04 18.77 7.32
N LYS A 564 -0.76 19.56 8.35
CA LYS A 564 -0.62 19.14 9.73
C LYS A 564 -1.50 19.99 10.63
N ILE A 565 -2.29 19.34 11.49
CA ILE A 565 -2.97 20.00 12.60
C ILE A 565 -1.99 20.05 13.78
N PRO A 566 -1.43 21.22 14.12
CA PRO A 566 -0.47 21.33 15.21
C PRO A 566 -1.16 21.08 16.55
N ASN A 567 -0.43 20.45 17.49
CA ASN A 567 -0.85 20.33 18.88
C ASN A 567 -1.13 21.73 19.45
N SER A 568 -2.41 22.10 19.61
CA SER A 568 -2.77 23.48 19.96
C SER A 568 -4.24 23.64 20.34
N LYS A 569 -4.60 24.88 20.73
CA LYS A 569 -5.96 25.39 21.00
C LYS A 569 -6.94 25.32 19.80
N ASN A 570 -6.64 24.50 18.80
CA ASN A 570 -7.42 24.35 17.57
C ASN A 570 -8.15 23.00 17.48
N ASP A 571 -7.96 22.11 18.45
CA ASP A 571 -8.77 20.91 18.55
C ASP A 571 -10.19 21.22 19.08
N ASN A 572 -11.13 20.28 18.93
CA ASN A 572 -12.53 20.40 19.36
C ASN A 572 -13.27 21.61 18.79
N ARG A 573 -12.86 22.11 17.62
CA ARG A 573 -13.63 23.12 16.90
C ARG A 573 -14.79 22.46 16.18
N SER A 574 -15.91 23.17 16.10
CA SER A 574 -17.13 22.71 15.45
C SER A 574 -17.51 23.66 14.31
N PRO A 575 -17.98 23.14 13.15
CA PRO A 575 -18.66 23.96 12.16
C PRO A 575 -20.08 24.33 12.61
N VAL A 576 -20.61 23.71 13.67
CA VAL A 576 -21.91 24.05 14.26
C VAL A 576 -21.70 25.12 15.33
N ALA A 577 -22.54 26.16 15.31
CA ALA A 577 -22.46 27.30 16.22
C ALA A 577 -22.38 26.89 17.71
N GLY A 578 -21.63 27.67 18.51
CA GLY A 578 -21.50 27.49 19.96
C GLY A 578 -20.26 26.73 20.45
N ASN A 579 -19.43 26.19 19.55
CA ASN A 579 -18.19 25.46 19.87
C ASN A 579 -17.00 25.94 19.02
N HIS A 580 -16.31 26.99 19.47
CA HIS A 580 -15.08 27.55 18.86
C HIS A 580 -15.03 27.43 17.32
N GLY A 581 -15.67 28.34 16.58
CA GLY A 581 -15.79 28.27 15.11
C GLY A 581 -14.47 28.06 14.34
N LEU A 582 -14.58 27.71 13.07
CA LEU A 582 -13.49 27.24 12.20
C LEU A 582 -12.59 28.37 11.67
N THR A 583 -12.89 29.63 11.98
CA THR A 583 -12.19 30.83 11.47
C THR A 583 -10.67 30.73 11.58
N ARG A 584 -10.14 30.23 12.71
CA ARG A 584 -8.70 30.16 12.98
C ARG A 584 -7.97 28.98 12.35
N LEU A 585 -8.70 28.05 11.75
CA LEU A 585 -8.09 26.90 11.09
C LEU A 585 -7.49 27.31 9.75
N ARG A 586 -6.52 26.51 9.30
CA ARG A 586 -6.17 26.54 7.89
C ARG A 586 -7.37 26.03 7.09
N GLN A 587 -7.64 26.71 5.99
CA GLN A 587 -8.75 26.40 5.11
C GLN A 587 -8.24 26.47 3.68
N TRP A 588 -8.95 25.81 2.77
CA TRP A 588 -8.61 25.73 1.36
C TRP A 588 -9.83 26.09 0.52
N THR A 589 -9.60 26.72 -0.62
CA THR A 589 -10.63 26.95 -1.63
C THR A 589 -10.46 25.89 -2.72
N LEU A 590 -11.42 24.97 -2.79
CA LEU A 590 -11.60 24.02 -3.87
C LEU A 590 -12.50 24.66 -4.94
N ASN A 591 -12.01 24.76 -6.17
CA ASN A 591 -12.79 25.21 -7.31
C ASN A 591 -13.20 24.01 -8.16
N VAL A 592 -14.51 23.87 -8.35
CA VAL A 592 -15.15 22.82 -9.15
C VAL A 592 -15.68 23.48 -10.42
N ASN A 593 -15.08 23.12 -11.57
CA ASN A 593 -15.32 23.85 -12.82
C ASN A 593 -16.70 23.58 -13.45
N GLU A 594 -17.29 22.41 -13.16
CA GLU A 594 -18.57 21.95 -13.70
C GLU A 594 -19.35 21.14 -12.64
N ASP A 595 -20.67 21.03 -12.78
CA ASP A 595 -21.47 20.16 -11.92
C ASP A 595 -21.00 18.71 -12.06
N GLY A 596 -20.79 18.02 -10.95
CA GLY A 596 -20.34 16.64 -10.98
C GLY A 596 -20.11 16.04 -9.59
N LYS A 597 -19.95 14.72 -9.56
CA LYS A 597 -19.62 14.00 -8.32
C LYS A 597 -18.15 14.22 -7.97
N VAL A 598 -17.87 14.55 -6.72
CA VAL A 598 -16.51 14.71 -6.18
C VAL A 598 -16.29 13.68 -5.09
N PHE A 599 -15.22 12.89 -5.23
CA PHE A 599 -14.80 11.91 -4.21
C PHE A 599 -13.71 12.51 -3.33
N VAL A 600 -13.82 12.34 -2.02
CA VAL A 600 -12.92 12.92 -1.02
C VAL A 600 -12.19 11.78 -0.31
N GLU A 601 -10.95 11.52 -0.68
CA GLU A 601 -10.06 10.59 0.03
C GLU A 601 -9.38 11.30 1.19
N PHE A 602 -9.63 10.85 2.41
CA PHE A 602 -9.04 11.40 3.63
C PHE A 602 -8.11 10.37 4.28
N GLU A 603 -6.93 10.80 4.70
CA GLU A 603 -5.94 9.98 5.42
C GLU A 603 -5.35 10.79 6.58
N HIS A 604 -5.10 10.15 7.73
CA HIS A 604 -4.37 10.74 8.84
C HIS A 604 -3.51 9.69 9.57
N ASN A 605 -2.50 10.15 10.31
CA ASN A 605 -1.50 9.26 10.93
C ASN A 605 -1.78 8.87 12.39
N ASP A 606 -2.86 9.36 12.98
CA ASP A 606 -3.24 9.10 14.37
C ASP A 606 -4.52 8.25 14.47
N GLY A 607 -5.06 8.07 15.68
CA GLY A 607 -6.28 7.30 15.92
C GLY A 607 -7.44 8.15 16.44
N CYS A 608 -7.42 9.47 16.24
CA CYS A 608 -8.55 10.30 16.68
C CYS A 608 -9.53 10.55 15.54
N GLN A 609 -10.77 10.84 15.93
CA GLN A 609 -11.77 11.30 14.98
C GLN A 609 -11.35 12.63 14.36
N HIS A 610 -11.30 12.65 13.03
CA HIS A 610 -11.16 13.84 12.22
C HIS A 610 -12.49 14.14 11.53
N SER A 611 -12.66 15.37 11.05
CA SER A 611 -13.73 15.67 10.12
C SER A 611 -13.28 16.62 9.01
N VAL A 612 -13.72 16.34 7.79
CA VAL A 612 -13.58 17.22 6.64
C VAL A 612 -14.87 18.04 6.52
N CYS A 613 -14.76 19.34 6.72
CA CYS A 613 -15.85 20.30 6.58
C CYS A 613 -15.76 20.95 5.20
N ILE A 614 -16.85 20.92 4.43
CA ILE A 614 -16.93 21.53 3.10
C ILE A 614 -18.16 22.45 3.07
N GLN A 615 -18.01 23.68 2.60
CA GLN A 615 -19.11 24.62 2.38
C GLN A 615 -18.98 25.22 0.99
N ARG A 616 -20.08 25.26 0.23
CA ARG A 616 -20.11 25.97 -1.05
C ARG A 616 -19.99 27.47 -0.80
N GLY A 617 -19.03 28.12 -1.45
CA GLY A 617 -18.73 29.54 -1.27
C GLY A 617 -17.23 29.82 -1.31
N SER A 618 -16.87 31.07 -1.60
CA SER A 618 -15.49 31.56 -1.54
C SER A 618 -15.09 32.10 -0.16
N LYS A 619 -16.08 32.34 0.71
CA LYS A 619 -15.88 32.89 2.05
C LYS A 619 -15.24 31.86 2.98
N ARG A 620 -14.36 32.33 3.87
CA ARG A 620 -13.81 31.48 4.93
C ARG A 620 -14.95 30.99 5.82
N MET A 621 -14.91 29.71 6.15
CA MET A 621 -15.89 29.04 7.00
C MET A 621 -15.64 29.41 8.46
N ASN A 622 -16.61 30.06 9.11
CA ASN A 622 -16.62 30.17 10.57
C ASN A 622 -17.48 29.06 11.17
N HIS A 623 -18.75 29.05 10.78
CA HIS A 623 -19.72 28.00 11.03
C HIS A 623 -20.40 27.68 9.70
N PHE A 624 -21.08 26.54 9.60
CA PHE A 624 -21.91 26.27 8.43
C PHE A 624 -23.01 27.34 8.33
N GLY A 625 -23.04 28.04 7.19
CA GLY A 625 -24.07 29.01 6.88
C GLY A 625 -25.35 28.37 6.33
N LEU A 626 -26.20 29.20 5.71
CA LEU A 626 -27.38 28.76 4.95
C LEU A 626 -27.02 28.11 3.60
N GLU A 627 -25.73 28.11 3.24
CA GLU A 627 -25.22 27.50 2.01
C GLU A 627 -25.16 25.97 2.11
N GLU A 628 -25.09 25.30 0.95
CA GLU A 628 -24.85 23.86 0.86
C GLU A 628 -23.53 23.49 1.55
N HIS A 629 -23.57 22.57 2.50
CA HIS A 629 -22.42 22.15 3.27
C HIS A 629 -22.43 20.64 3.53
N TRP A 630 -21.25 20.10 3.78
CA TRP A 630 -21.01 18.69 4.06
C TRP A 630 -20.04 18.55 5.23
N LEU A 631 -20.34 17.61 6.12
CA LEU A 631 -19.47 17.25 7.23
C LEU A 631 -19.19 15.75 7.17
N PHE A 632 -17.94 15.40 6.90
CA PHE A 632 -17.49 14.02 6.86
C PHE A 632 -16.64 13.73 8.08
N ALA A 633 -17.20 13.04 9.08
CA ALA A 633 -16.48 12.64 10.27
C ALA A 633 -16.01 11.19 10.16
N SER A 634 -14.75 10.94 10.52
CA SER A 634 -14.18 9.59 10.52
C SER A 634 -13.18 9.40 11.64
N ASP A 635 -13.29 8.28 12.33
CA ASP A 635 -12.32 7.73 13.28
C ASP A 635 -11.29 6.81 12.61
N MET A 636 -11.45 6.56 11.31
CA MET A 636 -10.57 5.71 10.53
C MET A 636 -9.39 6.54 10.01
N LYS A 637 -8.17 6.00 10.17
CA LYS A 637 -6.92 6.53 9.57
C LYS A 637 -7.03 6.84 8.08
N TYR A 638 -7.97 6.20 7.41
CA TYR A 638 -8.23 6.37 6.00
C TYR A 638 -9.73 6.22 5.73
N ASP A 639 -10.36 7.23 5.14
CA ASP A 639 -11.77 7.22 4.78
C ASP A 639 -12.00 7.86 3.40
N VAL A 640 -13.10 7.53 2.72
CA VAL A 640 -13.45 8.17 1.45
C VAL A 640 -14.91 8.56 1.39
N PHE A 641 -15.17 9.81 1.07
CA PHE A 641 -16.52 10.36 1.01
C PHE A 641 -16.86 10.75 -0.42
N GLU A 642 -18.12 11.08 -0.66
CA GLU A 642 -18.55 11.72 -1.90
C GLU A 642 -19.61 12.77 -1.64
N PHE A 643 -19.68 13.75 -2.53
CA PHE A 643 -20.81 14.66 -2.62
C PHE A 643 -21.05 15.09 -4.06
N ASP A 644 -22.29 15.45 -4.36
CA ASP A 644 -22.67 16.04 -5.64
C ASP A 644 -22.31 17.52 -5.60
N ALA A 645 -21.18 17.87 -6.22
CA ALA A 645 -20.71 19.23 -6.31
C ALA A 645 -21.40 19.96 -7.46
N LYS A 646 -21.83 21.18 -7.19
CA LYS A 646 -22.23 22.18 -8.18
C LYS A 646 -21.01 22.96 -8.64
N LYS A 647 -21.04 23.49 -9.85
CA LYS A 647 -20.04 24.42 -10.34
C LYS A 647 -19.88 25.59 -9.36
N GLY A 648 -18.64 25.88 -8.99
CA GLY A 648 -18.30 27.01 -8.13
C GLY A 648 -17.15 26.75 -7.18
N LEU A 649 -17.02 27.66 -6.22
CA LEU A 649 -16.00 27.61 -5.18
C LEU A 649 -16.57 26.91 -3.95
N TYR A 650 -15.70 26.18 -3.26
CA TYR A 650 -15.96 25.50 -2.01
C TYR A 650 -14.84 25.83 -1.03
N THR A 651 -15.19 26.08 0.22
CA THR A 651 -14.24 26.22 1.30
C THR A 651 -14.17 24.93 2.09
N VAL A 652 -12.94 24.43 2.28
CA VAL A 652 -12.62 23.17 2.93
C VAL A 652 -11.84 23.45 4.21
N ALA A 653 -12.19 22.78 5.30
CA ALA A 653 -11.44 22.76 6.55
C ALA A 653 -11.32 21.32 7.07
N VAL A 654 -10.25 21.03 7.82
CA VAL A 654 -10.11 19.76 8.53
C VAL A 654 -10.05 20.04 10.03
N ILE A 655 -10.94 19.39 10.77
CA ILE A 655 -11.02 19.44 12.24
C ILE A 655 -10.71 18.08 12.83
N ARG A 656 -10.51 18.05 14.15
CA ARG A 656 -10.35 16.82 14.91
C ARG A 656 -10.76 16.98 16.36
N SER A 657 -11.03 15.84 16.99
CA SER A 657 -11.20 15.73 18.44
C SER A 657 -9.87 16.00 19.18
N TYR A 658 -9.97 16.36 20.46
CA TYR A 658 -8.84 16.77 21.29
C TYR A 658 -7.69 15.76 21.32
N MET A 659 -6.49 16.23 21.03
CA MET A 659 -5.27 15.44 21.13
C MET A 659 -4.02 16.26 21.48
N LYS A 660 -3.24 15.71 22.41
CA LYS A 660 -1.94 16.27 22.81
C LYS A 660 -0.85 16.17 21.74
N ALA A 661 -1.04 15.41 20.66
CA ALA A 661 -0.06 15.26 19.59
C ALA A 661 -0.54 15.98 18.34
N SER A 662 0.39 16.42 17.48
CA SER A 662 0.04 16.92 16.15
C SER A 662 -0.41 15.78 15.24
N SER A 663 -1.39 16.03 14.36
CA SER A 663 -1.84 15.08 13.33
C SER A 663 -1.33 15.51 11.97
N GLU A 664 -0.79 14.59 11.18
CA GLU A 664 -0.57 14.82 9.76
C GLU A 664 -1.71 14.18 8.99
N PHE A 665 -2.26 14.92 8.04
CA PHE A 665 -3.39 14.47 7.25
C PHE A 665 -3.21 14.79 5.77
N LYS A 666 -3.91 14.03 4.95
CA LYS A 666 -4.01 14.18 3.50
C LYS A 666 -5.48 14.12 3.08
N VAL A 667 -5.89 15.04 2.23
CA VAL A 667 -7.21 15.03 1.58
C VAL A 667 -7.00 15.07 0.07
N ASN A 668 -7.46 14.09 -0.69
CA ASN A 668 -7.49 14.15 -2.16
C ASN A 668 -8.94 14.27 -2.63
N PHE A 669 -9.20 15.23 -3.50
CA PHE A 669 -10.47 15.39 -4.20
C PHE A 669 -10.29 14.83 -5.61
N TYR A 670 -11.11 13.83 -5.98
CA TYR A 670 -11.14 13.24 -7.31
C TYR A 670 -12.45 13.61 -8.00
N SER A 671 -12.38 13.98 -9.27
CA SER A 671 -13.58 14.11 -10.11
C SER A 671 -13.27 13.91 -11.59
N LYS A 672 -14.31 13.62 -12.38
CA LYS A 672 -14.23 13.67 -13.85
C LYS A 672 -14.15 15.11 -14.36
N VAL A 673 -14.63 16.07 -13.56
CA VAL A 673 -14.50 17.50 -13.89
C VAL A 673 -13.17 18.03 -13.39
N ASP A 674 -12.69 19.12 -13.99
CA ASP A 674 -11.46 19.77 -13.55
C ASP A 674 -11.63 20.36 -12.14
N LEU A 675 -10.67 20.03 -11.28
CA LEU A 675 -10.58 20.50 -9.91
C LEU A 675 -9.30 21.32 -9.74
N SER A 676 -9.38 22.39 -8.95
CA SER A 676 -8.18 23.08 -8.47
C SER A 676 -8.35 23.44 -7.00
N ILE A 677 -7.28 23.34 -6.24
CA ILE A 677 -7.29 23.67 -4.82
C ILE A 677 -6.17 24.65 -4.50
N LYS A 678 -6.50 25.68 -3.72
CA LYS A 678 -5.54 26.65 -3.21
C LYS A 678 -5.78 26.87 -1.72
N GLN A 679 -4.72 27.14 -0.98
CA GLN A 679 -4.89 27.53 0.42
C GLN A 679 -5.65 28.86 0.49
N ALA A 680 -6.71 28.91 1.28
CA ALA A 680 -7.43 30.16 1.53
C ALA A 680 -6.49 31.11 2.28
N PRO A 681 -6.48 32.42 1.97
CA PRO A 681 -5.59 33.38 2.61
C PRO A 681 -5.60 33.21 4.13
N SER A 682 -4.43 33.01 4.73
CA SER A 682 -4.32 32.90 6.18
C SER A 682 -4.71 34.22 6.82
N LEU A 683 -5.54 34.16 7.85
CA LEU A 683 -5.82 35.29 8.72
C LEU A 683 -4.57 35.58 9.57
N SER A 684 -3.59 36.27 8.99
CA SER A 684 -2.42 36.75 9.70
C SER A 684 -2.86 37.88 10.63
N THR A 685 -3.27 37.52 11.85
CA THR A 685 -3.46 38.51 12.92
C THR A 685 -2.17 39.27 13.23
N GLU A 686 -1.01 38.69 12.92
CA GLU A 686 0.31 39.33 13.07
C GLU A 686 0.50 40.57 12.20
N LYS A 687 -0.20 40.65 11.06
CA LYS A 687 -0.18 41.82 10.15
C LYS A 687 -1.42 42.71 10.29
N ALA A 688 -2.38 42.32 11.13
CA ALA A 688 -3.61 43.06 11.33
C ALA A 688 -3.48 44.01 12.51
N HIS A 689 -4.01 45.22 12.37
CA HIS A 689 -4.16 46.17 13.46
C HIS A 689 -5.27 45.69 14.39
N LEU A 690 -4.97 45.70 15.69
CA LEU A 690 -5.92 45.35 16.73
C LEU A 690 -6.73 46.58 17.12
N PHE A 691 -8.01 46.58 16.76
CA PHE A 691 -9.00 47.54 17.21
C PHE A 691 -9.89 46.87 18.25
N SER A 692 -9.63 47.12 19.53
CA SER A 692 -10.40 46.49 20.62
C SER A 692 -11.34 47.47 21.30
N LYS A 693 -12.56 47.03 21.58
CA LYS A 693 -13.49 47.72 22.47
C LYS A 693 -14.00 46.76 23.54
N ASP A 694 -13.70 47.08 24.79
CA ASP A 694 -14.30 46.36 25.90
C ASP A 694 -15.72 46.88 26.15
N VAL A 695 -16.70 45.98 26.01
CA VAL A 695 -18.12 46.27 26.26
C VAL A 695 -18.52 45.61 27.57
N ARG A 696 -18.61 46.39 28.64
CA ARG A 696 -19.07 45.89 29.94
C ARG A 696 -20.60 45.83 29.94
N PHE A 697 -21.17 44.67 30.24
CA PHE A 697 -22.60 44.51 30.46
C PHE A 697 -22.90 44.49 31.95
N GLU A 698 -23.72 45.42 32.41
CA GLU A 698 -24.20 45.42 33.78
C GLU A 698 -25.43 44.51 33.94
N THR A 699 -25.71 44.08 35.17
CA THR A 699 -26.88 43.25 35.47
C THR A 699 -28.14 44.05 35.15
N GLY A 700 -28.82 43.73 34.03
CA GLY A 700 -29.99 44.45 33.53
C GLY A 700 -29.80 45.07 32.14
N ASP A 701 -28.56 45.21 31.65
CA ASP A 701 -28.30 45.68 30.28
C ASP A 701 -28.66 44.58 29.26
N GLY A 702 -29.69 44.82 28.44
CA GLY A 702 -29.99 43.99 27.26
C GLY A 702 -30.65 42.64 27.53
N ALA A 703 -31.40 42.49 28.63
CA ALA A 703 -32.31 41.35 28.80
C ALA A 703 -33.43 41.46 27.75
N GLY A 704 -33.45 40.53 26.78
CA GLY A 704 -34.50 40.47 25.76
C GLY A 704 -34.16 41.19 24.46
N PHE A 705 -32.96 41.01 23.91
CA PHE A 705 -32.79 41.21 22.47
C PHE A 705 -32.12 39.98 21.88
N PHE A 706 -32.96 39.06 21.41
CA PHE A 706 -32.55 38.05 20.45
C PHE A 706 -33.13 38.44 19.08
N PRO A 707 -32.30 38.49 18.01
CA PRO A 707 -32.80 38.75 16.67
C PRO A 707 -34.00 37.84 16.38
N MET A 708 -35.11 38.41 15.92
CA MET A 708 -36.42 37.77 15.66
C MET A 708 -37.38 37.51 16.84
N GLU A 709 -36.99 37.64 18.12
CA GLU A 709 -37.88 37.33 19.26
C GLU A 709 -38.38 38.60 20.02
N ASP A 710 -37.58 39.68 20.05
CA ASP A 710 -37.88 40.87 20.86
C ASP A 710 -37.78 42.19 20.06
N GLN A 711 -38.67 43.15 20.34
CA GLN A 711 -38.72 44.46 19.67
C GLN A 711 -37.86 45.55 20.32
N THR A 712 -37.18 45.27 21.44
CA THR A 712 -36.43 46.30 22.18
C THR A 712 -34.99 46.42 21.70
N PRO A 713 -34.56 47.58 21.16
CA PRO A 713 -33.22 47.73 20.58
C PRO A 713 -32.11 47.48 21.61
N PRO A 714 -30.94 46.93 21.19
CA PRO A 714 -29.84 46.67 22.09
C PRO A 714 -29.39 47.95 22.81
N ALA A 715 -29.23 47.87 24.13
CA ALA A 715 -28.85 49.03 24.96
C ALA A 715 -27.46 49.59 24.62
N LYS A 716 -26.55 48.73 24.13
CA LYS A 716 -25.17 49.10 23.77
C LYS A 716 -24.89 48.69 22.33
N GLN A 717 -24.72 49.69 21.48
CA GLN A 717 -24.41 49.55 20.07
C GLN A 717 -23.21 50.43 19.74
N TYR A 718 -22.50 50.07 18.68
CA TYR A 718 -21.31 50.76 18.23
C TYR A 718 -21.29 50.79 16.71
N TYR A 719 -20.75 51.86 16.14
CA TYR A 719 -20.46 51.95 14.72
C TYR A 719 -19.03 51.49 14.44
N LEU A 720 -18.88 50.62 13.44
CA LEU A 720 -17.61 50.30 12.79
C LEU A 720 -17.56 51.09 11.49
N VAL A 721 -16.75 52.16 11.48
CA VAL A 721 -16.56 52.99 10.30
C VAL A 721 -15.31 52.52 9.59
N MET A 722 -15.48 52.06 8.35
CA MET A 722 -14.38 51.55 7.53
C MET A 722 -14.23 52.39 6.26
N PRO A 723 -13.01 52.84 5.96
CA PRO A 723 -12.78 53.72 4.81
C PRO A 723 -12.73 52.97 3.47
N GLU A 724 -12.50 51.65 3.49
CA GLU A 724 -12.27 50.84 2.29
C GLU A 724 -12.72 49.38 2.50
N PRO A 725 -12.97 48.61 1.42
CA PRO A 725 -13.31 47.20 1.51
C PRO A 725 -12.21 46.40 2.19
N GLN A 726 -12.59 45.57 3.16
CA GLN A 726 -11.68 44.70 3.89
C GLN A 726 -12.41 43.58 4.62
N MET A 727 -11.66 42.52 4.93
CA MET A 727 -12.12 41.45 5.81
C MET A 727 -11.84 41.84 7.27
N LEU A 728 -12.89 41.88 8.08
CA LEU A 728 -12.78 42.03 9.52
C LEU A 728 -12.68 40.65 10.18
N ILE A 729 -11.78 40.51 11.15
CA ILE A 729 -11.75 39.34 12.03
C ILE A 729 -12.21 39.82 13.39
N GLY A 730 -13.39 39.40 13.82
CA GLY A 730 -13.86 39.65 15.16
C GLY A 730 -13.43 38.58 16.15
N ASN A 731 -13.28 38.98 17.39
CA ASN A 731 -13.08 38.12 18.53
C ASN A 731 -13.95 38.62 19.67
N ILE A 732 -14.76 37.74 20.22
CA ILE A 732 -15.54 38.00 21.43
C ILE A 732 -14.93 37.15 22.56
N GLU A 733 -14.68 37.77 23.71
CA GLU A 733 -14.08 37.15 24.89
C GLU A 733 -14.87 37.52 26.14
N ILE A 734 -15.32 36.52 26.89
CA ILE A 734 -16.09 36.67 28.13
C ILE A 734 -15.13 36.47 29.30
N THR A 735 -14.83 37.53 30.05
CA THR A 735 -13.81 37.46 31.12
C THR A 735 -14.34 37.03 32.48
N ASN A 736 -15.65 37.17 32.73
CA ASN A 736 -16.30 36.68 33.96
C ASN A 736 -17.24 35.52 33.65
N GLN A 737 -16.91 34.35 34.21
CA GLN A 737 -17.62 33.08 33.97
C GLN A 737 -19.06 33.17 34.47
N ASN A 738 -19.99 33.41 33.56
CA ASN A 738 -21.39 33.08 33.74
C ASN A 738 -21.69 31.88 32.84
N PRO A 739 -21.65 30.64 33.35
CA PRO A 739 -21.73 29.43 32.53
C PRO A 739 -23.02 29.32 31.70
N ASP A 740 -24.08 30.02 32.12
CA ASP A 740 -25.42 29.87 31.54
C ASP A 740 -25.81 30.99 30.55
N GLY A 741 -24.94 32.00 30.34
CA GLY A 741 -25.23 33.10 29.42
C GLY A 741 -24.90 32.75 27.97
N LEU A 742 -25.84 32.93 27.04
CA LEU A 742 -25.56 32.94 25.60
C LEU A 742 -25.41 34.40 25.15
N TYR A 743 -24.30 34.73 24.51
CA TYR A 743 -24.00 36.08 24.04
C TYR A 743 -23.88 36.08 22.51
N CYS A 744 -24.52 37.04 21.86
CA CYS A 744 -24.51 37.17 20.40
C CYS A 744 -23.86 38.50 20.02
N VAL A 745 -22.89 38.49 19.11
CA VAL A 745 -22.47 39.70 18.40
C VAL A 745 -23.29 39.79 17.13
N TYR A 746 -24.03 40.87 16.99
CA TYR A 746 -24.79 41.22 15.79
C TYR A 746 -24.02 42.29 15.02
N ILE A 747 -23.84 42.11 13.71
CA ILE A 747 -23.23 43.11 12.84
C ILE A 747 -24.12 43.29 11.61
N GLU A 748 -24.50 44.54 11.32
CA GLU A 748 -25.34 44.88 10.17
C GLU A 748 -24.86 46.15 9.50
N LYS A 749 -24.96 46.18 8.17
CA LYS A 749 -24.70 47.36 7.35
C LYS A 749 -25.94 48.27 7.36
N ASN A 750 -25.98 49.25 8.25
CA ASN A 750 -27.14 50.13 8.44
C ASN A 750 -26.83 51.62 8.16
N GLY A 751 -25.73 51.91 7.45
CA GLY A 751 -25.42 53.28 6.99
C GLY A 751 -25.32 54.33 8.10
N GLY A 752 -24.87 53.94 9.30
CA GLY A 752 -24.78 54.84 10.45
C GLY A 752 -26.06 54.97 11.28
N ARG A 753 -27.11 54.18 10.99
CA ARG A 753 -28.32 54.12 11.81
C ARG A 753 -28.20 53.09 12.94
N LYS A 754 -28.81 53.40 14.08
CA LYS A 754 -28.95 52.45 15.19
C LYS A 754 -29.83 51.27 14.76
N LEU A 755 -29.54 50.11 15.32
CA LEU A 755 -30.40 48.95 15.26
C LEU A 755 -31.64 49.23 16.09
N THR A 756 -32.75 49.52 15.42
CA THR A 756 -34.06 49.73 16.06
C THR A 756 -34.88 48.44 16.11
N THR A 757 -34.71 47.58 15.11
CA THR A 757 -35.39 46.29 14.95
C THR A 757 -34.46 45.36 14.17
N SER A 758 -34.45 44.06 14.44
CA SER A 758 -33.75 43.11 13.55
C SER A 758 -34.46 43.09 12.20
N ASN A 759 -33.80 43.53 11.12
CA ASN A 759 -34.33 43.32 9.78
C ASN A 759 -33.96 41.91 9.32
N PRO A 760 -34.91 40.96 9.22
CA PRO A 760 -34.61 39.60 8.78
C PRO A 760 -34.09 39.55 7.33
N ASP A 761 -34.35 40.59 6.52
CA ASP A 761 -33.92 40.67 5.12
C ASP A 761 -32.48 41.17 4.96
N HIS A 762 -31.86 41.70 6.02
CA HIS A 762 -30.47 42.12 5.99
C HIS A 762 -29.58 40.98 6.49
N LEU A 763 -28.61 40.60 5.64
CA LEU A 763 -27.54 39.63 5.92
C LEU A 763 -26.81 40.02 7.20
N SER A 764 -27.31 39.54 8.33
CA SER A 764 -26.69 39.70 9.63
C SER A 764 -25.86 38.45 9.87
N GLU A 765 -24.55 38.65 9.97
CA GLU A 765 -23.65 37.59 10.43
C GLU A 765 -23.55 37.70 11.95
N HIS A 766 -23.73 36.55 12.62
CA HIS A 766 -23.78 36.46 14.07
C HIS A 766 -22.64 35.61 14.60
N ALA A 767 -22.01 36.05 15.69
CA ALA A 767 -21.14 35.19 16.49
C ALA A 767 -21.85 34.87 17.81
N ILE A 768 -22.04 33.58 18.12
CA ILE A 768 -22.80 33.13 19.29
C ILE A 768 -21.88 32.42 20.27
N VAL A 769 -21.55 33.09 21.36
CA VAL A 769 -20.70 32.56 22.43
C VAL A 769 -21.56 32.02 23.57
N SER A 770 -21.37 30.76 23.93
CA SER A 770 -21.93 30.20 25.16
C SER A 770 -21.05 30.54 26.37
N GLY A 771 -21.63 30.62 27.56
CA GLY A 771 -20.92 30.89 28.82
C GLY A 771 -19.84 29.87 29.17
N GLN A 772 -19.88 28.69 28.55
CA GLN A 772 -18.83 27.66 28.62
C GLN A 772 -17.62 28.00 27.74
N THR A 773 -17.83 28.80 26.68
CA THR A 773 -16.81 29.21 25.73
C THR A 773 -16.27 30.59 26.12
N ILE A 774 -15.06 30.65 26.67
CA ILE A 774 -14.46 31.93 27.11
C ILE A 774 -14.16 32.86 25.92
N LYS A 775 -13.99 32.30 24.71
CA LYS A 775 -13.51 33.04 23.55
C LYS A 775 -13.97 32.45 22.22
N GLU A 776 -14.53 33.28 21.35
CA GLU A 776 -14.92 32.91 19.99
C GLU A 776 -14.37 33.91 18.98
N TRP A 777 -14.07 33.40 17.79
CA TRP A 777 -13.57 34.18 16.66
C TRP A 777 -14.58 34.08 15.53
N PHE A 778 -14.77 35.18 14.83
CA PHE A 778 -15.63 35.27 13.66
C PHE A 778 -14.95 36.14 12.62
N ASN A 779 -15.36 36.03 11.38
CA ASN A 779 -14.92 36.88 10.29
C ASN A 779 -16.15 37.50 9.64
N PHE A 780 -15.97 38.68 9.06
CA PHE A 780 -17.01 39.42 8.36
C PHE A 780 -16.38 40.11 7.16
N ASP A 781 -16.83 39.77 5.96
CA ASP A 781 -16.38 40.43 4.73
C ASP A 781 -17.17 41.71 4.51
N VAL A 782 -16.47 42.85 4.50
CA VAL A 782 -17.11 44.15 4.33
C VAL A 782 -16.91 44.63 2.91
N GLU A 783 -18.01 44.63 2.16
CA GLU A 783 -18.10 45.38 0.92
C GLU A 783 -18.32 46.86 1.22
N CYS A 784 -17.32 47.67 0.88
CA CYS A 784 -17.38 49.13 1.02
C CYS A 784 -17.49 49.82 -0.33
N ASP A 785 -18.20 50.95 -0.35
CA ASP A 785 -18.01 51.94 -1.40
C ASP A 785 -16.65 52.63 -1.14
N PRO A 786 -15.71 52.65 -2.10
CA PRO A 786 -14.40 53.29 -1.92
C PRO A 786 -14.49 54.80 -1.64
N GLU A 787 -15.52 55.47 -2.16
CA GLU A 787 -15.69 56.92 -2.03
C GLU A 787 -16.33 57.28 -0.69
N VAL A 788 -17.37 56.54 -0.30
CA VAL A 788 -18.21 56.84 0.87
C VAL A 788 -17.82 56.03 2.11
N GLY A 789 -16.94 55.03 1.97
CA GLY A 789 -16.66 54.06 3.03
C GLY A 789 -17.88 53.20 3.35
N THR A 790 -17.86 52.52 4.49
CA THR A 790 -19.03 51.80 5.00
C THR A 790 -19.09 51.88 6.51
N VAL A 791 -20.30 52.11 7.00
CA VAL A 791 -20.61 52.11 8.42
C VAL A 791 -21.45 50.87 8.73
N LEU A 792 -20.88 49.99 9.54
CA LEU A 792 -21.62 48.90 10.15
C LEU A 792 -22.05 49.32 11.54
N THR A 793 -23.19 48.82 11.99
CA THR A 793 -23.61 48.90 13.38
C THR A 793 -23.43 47.51 13.97
N PHE A 794 -22.69 47.40 15.08
CA PHE A 794 -22.64 46.18 15.86
C PHE A 794 -23.21 46.35 17.25
N ALA A 795 -23.84 45.29 17.73
CA ALA A 795 -24.36 45.18 19.07
C ALA A 795 -23.92 43.86 19.68
N VAL A 796 -23.79 43.83 20.99
CA VAL A 796 -23.65 42.56 21.72
C VAL A 796 -24.90 42.38 22.56
N THR A 797 -25.52 41.22 22.44
CA THR A 797 -26.79 40.92 23.07
C THR A 797 -26.69 39.61 23.83
N ARG A 798 -27.67 39.34 24.70
CA ARG A 798 -27.66 38.20 25.60
C ARG A 798 -29.00 37.45 25.48
N LYS A 799 -28.96 36.12 25.34
CA LYS A 799 -30.15 35.26 25.49
C LYS A 799 -30.34 34.91 26.96
N GLY A 800 -31.53 35.21 27.49
CA GLY A 800 -31.99 34.76 28.80
C GLY A 800 -31.44 35.53 30.01
N PRO A 801 -32.06 35.33 31.19
CA PRO A 801 -31.66 35.99 32.43
C PRO A 801 -30.30 35.49 32.92
N GLY A 802 -29.51 36.35 33.54
CA GLY A 802 -28.45 35.89 34.43
C GLY A 802 -27.42 36.94 34.82
N LYS A 803 -26.37 36.46 35.49
CA LYS A 803 -25.35 37.28 36.18
C LYS A 803 -24.53 38.17 35.23
N ARG A 804 -23.97 39.23 35.81
CA ARG A 804 -23.10 40.24 35.18
C ARG A 804 -21.92 39.58 34.45
N ALA A 805 -21.65 39.99 33.22
CA ALA A 805 -20.50 39.54 32.44
C ALA A 805 -19.80 40.72 31.76
N THR A 806 -18.48 40.66 31.65
CA THR A 806 -17.72 41.61 30.84
C THR A 806 -17.38 40.94 29.52
N ILE A 807 -17.72 41.59 28.42
CA ILE A 807 -17.54 41.06 27.07
C ILE A 807 -16.56 41.97 26.33
N SER A 808 -15.39 41.47 26.02
CA SER A 808 -14.44 42.16 25.15
C SER A 808 -14.75 41.79 23.71
N VAL A 809 -15.03 42.76 22.85
CA VAL A 809 -15.11 42.55 21.40
C VAL A 809 -13.90 43.22 20.76
N ARG A 810 -13.10 42.42 20.06
CA ARG A 810 -11.89 42.87 19.39
C ARG A 810 -12.03 42.60 17.91
N PHE A 811 -11.78 43.62 17.10
CA PHE A 811 -11.71 43.52 15.66
C PHE A 811 -10.25 43.62 15.22
N TYR A 812 -9.82 42.71 14.36
CA TYR A 812 -8.52 42.74 13.72
C TYR A 812 -8.76 43.05 12.26
N SER A 813 -8.07 44.06 11.77
CA SER A 813 -8.29 44.61 10.44
C SER A 813 -6.96 44.92 9.75
N GLN A 814 -6.86 44.71 8.45
CA GLN A 814 -5.63 45.06 7.71
C GLN A 814 -5.48 46.56 7.50
N LYS A 815 -6.59 47.28 7.36
CA LYS A 815 -6.63 48.73 7.28
C LYS A 815 -7.25 49.29 8.55
N ALA A 816 -7.02 50.58 8.78
CA ALA A 816 -7.56 51.23 9.95
C ALA A 816 -9.09 51.29 9.91
N LEU A 817 -9.70 51.29 11.09
CA LEU A 817 -11.14 51.49 11.27
C LEU A 817 -11.38 52.30 12.53
N ALA A 818 -12.52 53.00 12.58
CA ALA A 818 -12.95 53.69 13.79
C ALA A 818 -14.09 52.92 14.48
N ILE A 819 -14.03 52.83 15.81
CA ILE A 819 -15.11 52.28 16.64
C ILE A 819 -15.74 53.42 17.43
N LEU A 820 -16.98 53.79 17.08
CA LEU A 820 -17.72 54.87 17.72
C LEU A 820 -18.90 54.31 18.53
N PRO A 821 -19.24 54.86 19.72
CA PRO A 821 -20.47 54.51 20.41
C PRO A 821 -21.69 55.00 19.61
N ALA A 822 -22.71 54.15 19.47
CA ALA A 822 -23.94 54.49 18.76
C ALA A 822 -24.99 55.07 19.73
N THR A 823 -24.73 56.28 20.24
CA THR A 823 -25.68 57.00 21.10
C THR A 823 -26.88 57.50 20.30
N GLU A 824 -26.63 58.03 19.10
CA GLU A 824 -27.58 58.58 18.12
C GLU A 824 -27.15 58.16 16.71
N ASP A 825 -28.04 58.30 15.72
CA ASP A 825 -27.71 58.06 14.32
C ASP A 825 -26.59 59.01 13.85
N LEU A 826 -25.64 58.50 13.08
CA LEU A 826 -24.57 59.33 12.53
C LEU A 826 -25.10 60.16 11.36
N THR A 827 -24.80 61.46 11.39
CA THR A 827 -24.94 62.35 10.24
C THR A 827 -23.87 62.03 9.19
N GLU A 828 -24.12 62.36 7.92
CA GLU A 828 -23.14 62.20 6.83
C GLU A 828 -21.81 62.90 7.15
N GLU A 829 -21.85 64.05 7.82
CA GLU A 829 -20.68 64.81 8.24
C GLU A 829 -19.83 64.06 9.30
N GLN A 830 -20.49 63.42 10.27
CA GLN A 830 -19.81 62.57 11.27
C GLN A 830 -19.23 61.30 10.64
N ILE A 831 -19.91 60.71 9.65
CA ILE A 831 -19.41 59.57 8.90
C ILE A 831 -18.15 59.98 8.12
N ALA A 832 -18.21 61.09 7.38
CA ALA A 832 -17.10 61.61 6.61
C ALA A 832 -15.87 61.93 7.49
N GLU A 833 -16.09 62.56 8.64
CA GLU A 833 -15.02 62.86 9.61
C GLU A 833 -14.42 61.58 10.22
N ALA A 834 -15.25 60.58 10.54
CA ALA A 834 -14.76 59.30 11.06
C ALA A 834 -13.94 58.52 10.02
N ILE A 835 -14.37 58.54 8.75
CA ILE A 835 -13.62 57.95 7.62
C ILE A 835 -12.29 58.66 7.44
N LYS A 836 -12.30 60.00 7.47
CA LYS A 836 -11.09 60.81 7.35
C LYS A 836 -10.09 60.46 8.45
N ARG A 837 -10.53 60.37 9.71
CA ARG A 837 -9.66 59.95 10.83
C ARG A 837 -9.11 58.55 10.66
N ALA A 838 -9.92 57.59 10.23
CA ALA A 838 -9.44 56.23 9.95
C ALA A 838 -8.34 56.23 8.86
N ARG A 839 -8.52 57.00 7.78
CA ARG A 839 -7.50 57.14 6.72
C ARG A 839 -6.22 57.81 7.22
N GLU A 840 -6.34 58.84 8.05
CA GLU A 840 -5.18 59.51 8.67
C GLU A 840 -4.41 58.56 9.60
N GLU A 841 -5.11 57.77 10.43
CA GLU A 841 -4.49 56.74 11.25
C GLU A 841 -3.76 55.68 10.41
N GLU A 842 -4.34 55.24 9.29
CA GLU A 842 -3.70 54.30 8.38
C GLU A 842 -2.40 54.86 7.79
N GLN A 843 -2.39 56.14 7.41
CA GLN A 843 -1.16 56.81 6.93
C GLN A 843 -0.07 56.84 8.01
N ILE A 844 -0.44 57.14 9.26
CA ILE A 844 0.48 57.16 10.40
C ILE A 844 1.05 55.75 10.65
N ILE A 845 0.19 54.74 10.64
CA ILE A 845 0.55 53.34 10.83
C ILE A 845 1.50 52.85 9.72
N SER A 846 1.19 53.16 8.46
CA SER A 846 2.00 52.82 7.30
C SER A 846 3.39 53.48 7.36
N ALA A 847 3.45 54.76 7.73
CA ALA A 847 4.71 55.49 7.92
C ALA A 847 5.56 54.88 9.05
N THR A 848 4.93 54.52 10.18
CA THR A 848 5.61 53.93 11.34
C THR A 848 6.15 52.53 11.05
N THR A 849 5.41 51.74 10.25
CA THR A 849 5.81 50.38 9.86
C THR A 849 6.94 50.40 8.83
N SER A 850 6.96 51.40 7.94
CA SER A 850 8.02 51.62 6.96
C SER A 850 9.35 52.02 7.62
N LEU A 851 9.30 52.81 8.70
CA LEU A 851 10.48 53.22 9.48
C LEU A 851 11.13 52.07 10.28
N LYS A 852 10.41 50.99 10.58
CA LYS A 852 10.95 49.80 11.28
C LYS A 852 11.63 48.79 10.34
N ARG A 853 11.58 48.97 9.03
CA ARG A 853 12.31 48.14 8.04
C ARG A 853 13.58 48.84 7.56
N ILE A 854 14.59 48.95 8.44
CA ILE A 854 15.98 49.12 7.99
C ILE A 854 16.50 47.74 7.57
N PRO A 855 17.05 47.56 6.37
CA PRO A 855 17.54 46.25 5.92
C PRO A 855 18.80 45.87 6.69
N ASN A 856 18.76 44.77 7.43
CA ASN A 856 19.97 44.05 7.85
C ASN A 856 20.57 43.36 6.62
N THR A 857 21.33 44.12 5.83
CA THR A 857 22.28 43.58 4.85
C THR A 857 23.69 43.97 5.27
N LEU A 858 24.31 43.13 6.09
CA LEU A 858 25.76 43.06 6.23
C LEU A 858 26.18 41.60 6.15
N SER A 859 26.98 41.31 5.13
CA SER A 859 27.60 40.04 4.83
C SER A 859 28.57 39.62 5.93
N SER A 860 28.64 38.32 6.22
CA SER A 860 29.87 37.69 6.69
C SER A 860 30.14 36.42 5.88
N LYS A 861 31.05 36.55 4.92
CA LYS A 861 31.93 35.47 4.49
C LYS A 861 33.20 35.56 5.34
N ASP A 862 33.71 34.38 5.68
CA ASP A 862 35.08 34.07 6.13
C ASP A 862 35.57 34.70 7.44
N VAL A 863 35.39 33.98 8.55
CA VAL A 863 36.45 33.76 9.56
C VAL A 863 36.26 32.39 10.20
N THR A 864 37.14 31.45 9.86
CA THR A 864 37.38 30.20 10.59
C THR A 864 38.47 30.47 11.61
N ILE A 865 38.17 30.42 12.92
CA ILE A 865 39.20 30.31 13.97
C ILE A 865 38.69 29.37 15.07
N ASP A 866 39.49 28.32 15.29
CA ASP A 866 39.49 27.38 16.40
C ASP A 866 39.73 28.05 17.76
N ASN A 867 39.13 27.48 18.81
CA ASN A 867 39.73 27.15 20.14
C ASN A 867 38.57 26.70 21.05
N SER A 868 38.53 25.48 21.58
CA SER A 868 39.44 24.80 22.51
C SER A 868 39.54 25.46 23.89
N THR A 869 39.26 24.63 24.91
CA THR A 869 39.65 24.68 26.34
C THR A 869 38.96 25.63 27.33
N GLU A 870 38.42 24.98 28.39
CA GLU A 870 38.60 25.26 29.84
C GLU A 870 38.26 26.66 30.39
N SER A 871 37.58 26.88 31.52
CA SER A 871 37.40 26.10 32.75
C SER A 871 36.48 26.86 33.74
N GLN A 872 36.00 26.11 34.74
CA GLN A 872 35.84 26.49 36.17
C GLN A 872 34.78 27.50 36.66
N ASN A 873 33.89 26.93 37.49
CA ASN A 873 33.57 27.26 38.89
C ASN A 873 33.13 28.68 39.29
N GLN A 874 31.96 28.77 39.94
CA GLN A 874 31.75 29.10 41.38
C GLN A 874 30.25 29.39 41.61
N THR A 875 29.53 28.52 42.34
CA THR A 875 29.14 28.65 43.77
C THR A 875 28.48 29.97 44.16
N GLY A 876 27.24 29.89 44.66
CA GLY A 876 26.52 31.01 45.28
C GLY A 876 25.15 30.60 45.83
N THR A 877 25.16 30.10 47.06
CA THR A 877 24.05 29.60 47.89
C THR A 877 23.23 30.73 48.53
N GLN A 878 21.91 30.56 48.70
CA GLN A 878 21.07 31.02 49.84
C GLN A 878 19.63 30.46 49.62
N ASN A 879 19.17 29.39 50.29
CA ASN A 879 18.69 29.19 51.67
C ASN A 879 17.47 30.02 52.12
N GLY A 880 16.43 29.28 52.54
CA GLY A 880 15.20 29.69 53.23
C GLY A 880 14.09 28.64 53.05
N THR A 881 14.16 27.41 53.60
CA THR A 881 13.66 26.98 54.94
C THR A 881 12.22 27.47 55.22
N GLN A 882 11.17 26.66 55.38
CA GLN A 882 10.79 25.68 56.43
C GLN A 882 9.37 25.15 56.02
N ASN A 883 8.78 24.04 56.44
CA ASN A 883 9.07 22.95 57.38
C ASN A 883 8.04 21.82 57.18
N ALA A 884 8.47 20.59 57.49
CA ALA A 884 7.79 19.46 58.17
C ALA A 884 6.35 19.05 57.77
N GLY A 885 5.99 17.76 57.70
CA GLY A 885 6.54 16.59 58.36
C GLY A 885 6.18 15.31 57.58
N ASP A 886 7.05 14.31 57.54
CA ASP A 886 7.43 13.33 58.59
C ASP A 886 6.55 12.08 58.57
N LYS A 887 7.19 10.97 58.18
CA LYS A 887 7.23 9.61 58.78
C LYS A 887 7.40 8.57 57.67
N SER A 888 8.62 8.09 57.43
CA SER A 888 9.27 6.92 58.08
C SER A 888 8.53 5.59 57.77
N GLY A 889 9.15 4.55 57.23
CA GLY A 889 10.56 4.28 57.04
C GLY A 889 10.82 3.01 56.22
N GLN A 890 12.10 2.64 56.26
CA GLN A 890 12.82 1.47 55.72
C GLN A 890 12.06 0.13 55.92
N SER A 891 12.31 -0.98 55.20
CA SER A 891 13.61 -1.57 54.82
C SER A 891 13.44 -2.80 53.89
N GLN A 892 14.52 -3.11 53.15
CA GLN A 892 15.11 -4.44 52.87
C GLN A 892 14.30 -5.62 52.26
N ALA A 893 14.67 -5.94 51.02
CA ALA A 893 15.21 -7.22 50.50
C ALA A 893 14.79 -8.61 51.07
N ASN A 894 14.24 -9.42 50.15
CA ASN A 894 14.46 -10.87 49.90
C ASN A 894 13.82 -11.93 50.85
N PRO A 895 13.74 -13.23 50.46
CA PRO A 895 12.82 -13.86 49.51
C PRO A 895 12.06 -15.05 50.15
N ASN A 896 11.35 -15.85 49.34
CA ASN A 896 10.64 -17.13 49.62
C ASN A 896 9.14 -17.06 49.92
N GLY A 897 8.39 -17.90 49.19
CA GLY A 897 6.98 -18.20 49.41
C GLY A 897 6.47 -19.17 48.35
N GLN A 898 6.65 -20.47 48.59
CA GLN A 898 5.97 -21.56 47.89
C GLN A 898 4.48 -21.65 48.33
N GLU A 899 3.72 -22.41 47.52
CA GLU A 899 2.45 -23.11 47.81
C GLU A 899 1.12 -22.33 47.84
N ASN A 900 0.29 -22.52 46.82
CA ASN A 900 -0.78 -23.54 46.77
C ASN A 900 -1.67 -23.32 45.53
N GLN A 901 -1.64 -24.23 44.55
CA GLN A 901 -2.67 -25.27 44.33
C GLN A 901 -4.13 -24.77 44.38
N GLN A 902 -4.73 -24.63 43.19
CA GLN A 902 -6.08 -25.12 42.94
C GLN A 902 -6.13 -25.75 41.54
N LYS A 903 -6.23 -27.08 41.51
CA LYS A 903 -6.67 -27.87 40.37
C LYS A 903 -8.19 -27.95 40.41
N SER A 904 -8.85 -27.78 39.27
CA SER A 904 -10.10 -28.47 38.98
C SER A 904 -10.11 -28.90 37.51
N THR A 905 -9.83 -30.19 37.35
CA THR A 905 -10.11 -31.01 36.18
C THR A 905 -11.61 -31.06 35.93
N CYS A 906 -12.05 -30.97 34.67
CA CYS A 906 -13.24 -31.71 34.24
C CYS A 906 -13.10 -32.11 32.77
N CYS A 907 -13.00 -33.42 32.55
CA CYS A 907 -13.17 -34.07 31.26
C CYS A 907 -14.64 -34.06 30.85
N LEU A 908 -14.91 -34.00 29.56
CA LEU A 908 -15.96 -34.81 28.94
C LEU A 908 -15.64 -35.05 27.45
N LEU A 909 -15.53 -36.33 27.13
CA LEU A 909 -15.42 -36.97 25.82
C LEU A 909 -16.83 -37.38 25.38
N LEU A 910 -17.25 -37.00 24.17
CA LEU A 910 -17.67 -37.87 23.06
C LEU A 910 -18.15 -37.01 21.88
#